data_AF-A0A1V2EXU8-F1
#
_entry.id   AF-A0A1V2EXU8-F1
#
_cell.length_a   1.000
_cell.length_b   1.000
_cell.length_c   1.000
_cell.angle_alpha   90.00
_cell.angle_beta   90.00
_cell.angle_gamma   90.00
#
_symmetry.space_group_name_H-M   'P 1'
#
loop_
_entity.id
_entity.type
_entity.pdbx_description
1 polymer ?
#
loop_
_entity_poly.entity_id
_entity_poly.type
_entity_poly.pdbx_seq_one_letter_code
_entity_poly.pdbx_strand_id
1 'polypeptide(L)'
;MAEKTPPDPEFEALLRYIQESRGLDFRGYKRTSLRRRITLRMEAVGAEDFSAYRSRLEAQPGEFENLLNTVLINVTSFFRDGEAWDVLRDHVIPSILGHGDSDRPIRVWSVGCASGEEPYSIAMLFAEAMGTKDFCRRVKIYATDLDEEALRTARVATYAPRDVEGVPPELLEKYFERTNNHYVFERELRKCVIFGQHNVVHDAPISRIDLLTCRNLLIYLEAETQSVVLPRLHYALTRDGYLFLGKAETQLARSSLFRPVEMKHRIFAKVPQEWRRPMGSFAASRMSRMDPPMADVRLLEAIVNETGNALLVVDEAGSVALANLPARHLLGVGDADIGRPFQDLPISYRPIELRGPIEEVFRQRVGVRLEDQEYRLNQAEVMRLTIDLRPLFNADGSVYAVLLSFLDQTRLHTLHRELEAAQENLEHSIEELQSANEELETTNEELQSTNEELETTNEELQSTNEELETLNEEARSSNEEMESVNEELRIQAEQASAYRLHLESVLRAMNGGIIVLDPNHVIRSWNRWSESTWGLRAEDVIGTKFDLLDIGLPIHKLRDALSTVQFGRAEYVDEMLEGVDRRGRRILCRIRVSPLSDEDGSTLGLVLIFQDLTEERSKEEYARYLGRIMGRALNEIYFLDPKTLRFTLTNDGAQKKLGYSDAQLRQMTLLEVAPALTQEAVDALLASLFSGAEKEIVFETSIRGKEREYPAEMCMQLFGDEEPPILVAVLHDTSERRPVPQG
;
A
#
# COMPACT_ATOMS: atom_id res chain seq x y z
N MET A 1 -4.48 58.39 -19.45
CA MET A 1 -5.52 57.65 -18.70
C MET A 1 -5.95 56.51 -19.60
N ALA A 2 -5.54 55.27 -19.30
CA ALA A 2 -5.99 54.11 -20.07
C ALA A 2 -7.39 53.73 -19.57
N GLU A 3 -8.34 53.60 -20.49
CA GLU A 3 -9.72 53.19 -20.23
C GLU A 3 -9.75 51.85 -19.46
N LYS A 4 -10.30 51.85 -18.24
CA LYS A 4 -10.63 50.62 -17.51
C LYS A 4 -11.76 49.93 -18.26
N THR A 5 -11.47 48.78 -18.90
CA THR A 5 -12.48 47.85 -19.40
C THR A 5 -13.47 47.53 -18.28
N PRO A 6 -14.80 47.54 -18.52
CA PRO A 6 -15.78 47.22 -17.49
C PRO A 6 -15.51 45.82 -16.92
N PRO A 7 -15.68 45.62 -15.60
CA PRO A 7 -15.44 44.33 -14.96
C PRO A 7 -16.41 43.28 -15.51
N ASP A 8 -15.87 42.12 -15.88
CA ASP A 8 -16.62 40.97 -16.36
C ASP A 8 -17.34 40.31 -15.18
N PRO A 9 -18.68 40.32 -15.14
CA PRO A 9 -19.44 39.92 -13.96
C PRO A 9 -19.24 38.44 -13.60
N GLU A 10 -19.00 37.56 -14.57
CA GLU A 10 -18.75 36.13 -14.31
C GLU A 10 -17.37 35.92 -13.71
N PHE A 11 -16.37 36.67 -14.18
CA PHE A 11 -15.02 36.67 -13.60
C PHE A 11 -15.01 37.16 -12.15
N GLU A 12 -15.72 38.25 -11.86
CA GLU A 12 -15.83 38.77 -10.49
C GLU A 12 -16.60 37.80 -9.56
N ALA A 13 -17.61 37.10 -10.09
CA ALA A 13 -18.33 36.09 -9.33
C ALA A 13 -17.44 34.88 -9.00
N LEU A 14 -16.60 34.43 -9.94
CA LEU A 14 -15.61 33.38 -9.70
C LEU A 14 -14.60 33.79 -8.63
N LEU A 15 -14.07 35.01 -8.68
CA LEU A 15 -13.11 35.49 -7.68
C LEU A 15 -13.73 35.60 -6.27
N ARG A 16 -15.00 36.03 -6.19
CA ARG A 16 -15.74 36.03 -4.92
C ARG A 16 -15.95 34.63 -4.38
N TYR A 17 -16.30 33.68 -5.24
CA TYR A 17 -16.43 32.28 -4.86
C TYR A 17 -15.10 31.71 -4.33
N ILE A 18 -13.98 32.01 -4.97
CA ILE A 18 -12.65 31.58 -4.49
C ILE A 18 -12.32 32.22 -3.13
N GLN A 19 -12.66 33.49 -2.94
CA GLN A 19 -12.48 34.18 -1.66
C GLN A 19 -13.34 33.55 -0.54
N GLU A 20 -14.61 33.28 -0.80
CA GLU A 20 -15.54 32.70 0.18
C GLU A 20 -15.19 31.24 0.51
N SER A 21 -14.71 30.46 -0.47
CA SER A 21 -14.41 29.03 -0.30
C SER A 21 -13.03 28.74 0.28
N ARG A 22 -12.02 29.58 0.00
CA ARG A 22 -10.61 29.33 0.37
C ARG A 22 -9.96 30.47 1.15
N GLY A 23 -10.68 31.55 1.45
CA GLY A 23 -10.12 32.73 2.14
C GLY A 23 -9.13 33.54 1.30
N LEU A 24 -9.01 33.24 0.00
CA LEU A 24 -8.01 33.86 -0.88
C LEU A 24 -8.52 35.15 -1.49
N ASP A 25 -8.01 36.28 -0.99
CA ASP A 25 -8.39 37.59 -1.46
C ASP A 25 -7.54 38.08 -2.64
N PHE A 26 -8.15 38.07 -3.83
CA PHE A 26 -7.55 38.57 -5.07
C PHE A 26 -7.85 40.04 -5.38
N ARG A 27 -8.51 40.80 -4.49
CA ARG A 27 -8.94 42.17 -4.78
C ARG A 27 -7.79 43.11 -5.12
N GLY A 28 -6.61 42.90 -4.52
CA GLY A 28 -5.39 43.67 -4.77
C GLY A 28 -4.50 43.16 -5.91
N TYR A 29 -4.89 42.10 -6.61
CA TYR A 29 -4.12 41.51 -7.70
C TYR A 29 -4.48 42.11 -9.06
N LYS A 30 -3.50 42.15 -9.97
CA LYS A 30 -3.69 42.64 -11.34
C LYS A 30 -4.71 41.79 -12.10
N ARG A 31 -5.90 42.34 -12.31
CA ARG A 31 -7.04 41.66 -12.97
C ARG A 31 -6.69 41.09 -14.34
N THR A 32 -5.92 41.82 -15.15
CA THR A 32 -5.49 41.36 -16.48
C THR A 32 -4.64 40.10 -16.44
N SER A 33 -3.75 39.97 -15.45
CA SER A 33 -2.90 38.79 -15.30
C SER A 33 -3.67 37.61 -14.71
N LEU A 34 -4.53 37.86 -13.73
CA LEU A 34 -5.40 36.83 -13.15
C LEU A 34 -6.31 36.23 -14.20
N ARG A 35 -7.06 37.07 -14.92
CA ARG A 35 -7.96 36.64 -16.00
C ARG A 35 -7.24 35.74 -16.99
N ARG A 36 -6.07 36.17 -17.50
CA ARG A 36 -5.28 35.39 -18.46
C ARG A 36 -4.90 33.99 -17.93
N ARG A 37 -4.47 33.89 -16.67
CA ARG A 37 -4.04 32.62 -16.07
C ARG A 37 -5.22 31.68 -15.79
N ILE A 38 -6.33 32.25 -15.31
CA ILE A 38 -7.55 31.48 -15.07
C ILE A 38 -8.09 30.97 -16.41
N THR A 39 -8.12 31.79 -17.46
CA THR A 39 -8.51 31.35 -18.81
C THR A 39 -7.62 30.23 -19.34
N LEU A 40 -6.29 30.30 -19.14
CA LEU A 40 -5.39 29.19 -19.51
C LEU A 40 -5.70 27.90 -18.76
N ARG A 41 -6.09 27.98 -17.47
CA ARG A 41 -6.49 26.80 -16.70
C ARG A 41 -7.83 26.25 -17.19
N MET A 42 -8.79 27.13 -17.48
CA MET A 42 -10.08 26.77 -18.06
C MET A 42 -9.92 26.01 -19.37
N GLU A 43 -9.07 26.49 -20.28
CA GLU A 43 -8.74 25.82 -21.53
C GLU A 43 -8.15 24.43 -21.29
N ALA A 44 -7.27 24.28 -20.29
CA ALA A 44 -6.65 23.00 -19.95
C ALA A 44 -7.64 21.95 -19.42
N VAL A 45 -8.75 22.38 -18.80
CA VAL A 45 -9.81 21.48 -18.30
C VAL A 45 -11.05 21.44 -19.18
N GLY A 46 -11.04 22.15 -20.31
CA GLY A 46 -12.17 22.23 -21.25
C GLY A 46 -13.39 22.98 -20.72
N ALA A 47 -13.21 23.97 -19.84
CA ALA A 47 -14.29 24.83 -19.38
C ALA A 47 -14.51 26.01 -20.35
N GLU A 48 -15.75 26.16 -20.85
CA GLU A 48 -16.10 27.14 -21.89
C GLU A 48 -16.16 28.59 -21.38
N ASP A 49 -16.59 28.79 -20.13
CA ASP A 49 -16.72 30.11 -19.50
C ASP A 49 -16.42 30.05 -17.98
N PHE A 50 -16.39 31.22 -17.32
CA PHE A 50 -16.06 31.30 -15.89
C PHE A 50 -17.13 30.65 -15.00
N SER A 51 -18.38 30.57 -15.45
CA SER A 51 -19.48 29.91 -14.75
C SER A 51 -19.32 28.39 -14.77
N ALA A 52 -19.06 27.81 -15.95
CA ALA A 52 -18.75 26.40 -16.14
C ALA A 52 -17.51 26.00 -15.32
N TYR A 53 -16.48 26.86 -15.29
CA TYR A 53 -15.30 26.60 -14.48
C TYR A 53 -15.59 26.68 -12.97
N ARG A 54 -16.44 27.61 -12.52
CA ARG A 54 -16.91 27.63 -11.14
C ARG A 54 -17.65 26.35 -10.76
N SER A 55 -18.58 25.87 -11.58
CA SER A 55 -19.28 24.60 -11.34
C SER A 55 -18.32 23.42 -11.27
N ARG A 56 -17.21 23.45 -12.03
CA ARG A 56 -16.14 22.45 -11.95
C ARG A 56 -15.41 22.49 -10.62
N LEU A 57 -15.07 23.68 -10.11
CA LEU A 57 -14.46 23.86 -8.79
C LEU A 57 -15.38 23.36 -7.66
N GLU A 58 -16.69 23.58 -7.78
CA GLU A 58 -17.69 23.07 -6.83
C GLU A 58 -17.78 21.53 -6.86
N ALA A 59 -17.71 20.91 -8.04
CA ALA A 59 -17.82 19.47 -8.20
C ALA A 59 -16.52 18.69 -7.92
N GLN A 60 -15.35 19.33 -8.06
CA GLN A 60 -14.04 18.70 -7.93
C GLN A 60 -13.11 19.53 -7.04
N PRO A 61 -13.07 19.25 -5.72
CA PRO A 61 -12.26 20.02 -4.77
C PRO A 61 -10.76 20.08 -5.11
N GLY A 62 -10.20 19.03 -5.74
CA GLY A 62 -8.80 18.99 -6.16
C GLY A 62 -8.46 19.93 -7.34
N GLU A 63 -9.46 20.43 -8.08
CA GLU A 63 -9.22 21.40 -9.16
C GLU A 63 -8.80 22.77 -8.61
N PHE A 64 -9.15 23.09 -7.36
CA PHE A 64 -8.66 24.30 -6.69
C PHE A 64 -7.14 24.34 -6.62
N GLU A 65 -6.48 23.23 -6.29
CA GLU A 65 -5.01 23.19 -6.23
C GLU A 65 -4.39 23.51 -7.58
N ASN A 66 -4.94 22.93 -8.65
CA ASN A 66 -4.46 23.20 -10.01
C ASN A 66 -4.69 24.64 -10.44
N LEU A 67 -5.83 25.22 -10.05
CA LEU A 67 -6.13 26.64 -10.28
C LEU A 67 -5.11 27.52 -9.56
N LEU A 68 -4.89 27.28 -8.27
CA LEU A 68 -3.95 28.03 -7.46
C LEU A 68 -2.54 27.92 -8.01
N ASN A 69 -2.05 26.72 -8.33
CA ASN A 69 -0.74 26.51 -8.97
C ASN A 69 -0.59 27.23 -10.32
N THR A 70 -1.68 27.50 -11.03
CA THR A 70 -1.67 28.24 -12.30
C THR A 70 -1.71 29.76 -12.08
N VAL A 71 -2.50 30.19 -11.10
CA VAL A 71 -2.82 31.59 -10.80
C VAL A 71 -1.74 32.23 -9.94
N LEU A 72 -1.42 31.61 -8.82
CA LEU A 72 -0.27 31.86 -7.98
C LEU A 72 0.85 31.03 -8.59
N ILE A 73 1.90 31.63 -9.17
CA ILE A 73 3.07 30.83 -9.53
C ILE A 73 3.72 30.42 -8.22
N ASN A 74 3.32 29.26 -7.70
CA ASN A 74 3.91 28.60 -6.55
C ASN A 74 5.22 27.88 -6.92
N VAL A 75 5.73 28.05 -8.15
CA VAL A 75 7.04 27.54 -8.57
C VAL A 75 8.13 28.35 -7.87
N THR A 76 8.53 27.83 -6.72
CA THR A 76 9.74 28.18 -5.98
C THR A 76 10.77 27.07 -6.18
N SER A 77 12.03 27.37 -5.85
CA SER A 77 13.12 26.41 -5.91
C SER A 77 14.18 26.85 -4.90
N PHE A 78 14.91 25.88 -4.35
CA PHE A 78 16.03 26.18 -3.46
C PHE A 78 17.03 27.09 -4.17
N PHE A 79 17.52 28.09 -3.43
CA PHE A 79 18.49 29.07 -3.94
C PHE A 79 18.12 29.74 -5.28
N ARG A 80 16.81 29.97 -5.52
CA ARG A 80 16.33 30.70 -6.71
C ARG A 80 17.05 32.04 -6.89
N ASP A 81 17.59 32.29 -8.08
CA ASP A 81 18.51 33.40 -8.38
C ASP A 81 19.81 33.33 -7.54
N GLY A 82 20.60 32.25 -7.70
CA GLY A 82 21.79 31.94 -6.87
C GLY A 82 22.72 33.12 -6.53
N GLU A 83 23.03 33.99 -7.50
CA GLU A 83 23.88 35.18 -7.25
C GLU A 83 23.35 36.11 -6.14
N ALA A 84 22.02 36.17 -5.93
CA ALA A 84 21.42 36.97 -4.87
C ALA A 84 21.65 36.38 -3.48
N TRP A 85 21.71 35.04 -3.39
CA TRP A 85 22.00 34.31 -2.16
C TRP A 85 23.47 34.44 -1.77
N ASP A 86 24.38 34.54 -2.75
CA ASP A 86 25.78 34.84 -2.49
C ASP A 86 25.94 36.20 -1.79
N VAL A 87 25.22 37.23 -2.24
CA VAL A 87 25.22 38.55 -1.57
C VAL A 87 24.65 38.46 -0.15
N LEU A 88 23.60 37.66 0.05
CA LEU A 88 23.02 37.43 1.37
C LEU A 88 24.03 36.76 2.31
N ARG A 89 24.72 35.72 1.83
CA ARG A 89 25.75 34.96 2.57
C ARG A 89 26.98 35.82 2.89
N ASP A 90 27.47 36.59 1.93
CA ASP A 90 28.78 37.23 2.04
C ASP A 90 28.70 38.64 2.67
N HIS A 91 27.53 39.29 2.64
CA HIS A 91 27.37 40.67 3.11
C HIS A 91 26.27 40.86 4.16
N VAL A 92 25.07 40.29 3.95
CA VAL A 92 23.91 40.56 4.82
C VAL A 92 23.96 39.76 6.11
N ILE A 93 24.11 38.44 6.02
CA ILE A 93 24.15 37.55 7.19
C ILE A 93 25.32 37.93 8.11
N PRO A 94 26.57 38.12 7.63
CA PRO A 94 27.67 38.57 8.48
C PRO A 94 27.39 39.92 9.15
N SER A 95 26.73 40.84 8.44
CA SER A 95 26.30 42.12 9.04
C SER A 95 25.30 41.88 10.16
N ILE A 96 24.26 41.07 9.96
CA ILE A 96 23.26 40.76 11.00
C ILE A 96 23.93 40.12 12.22
N LEU A 97 24.85 39.17 12.01
CA LEU A 97 25.59 38.51 13.07
C LEU A 97 26.54 39.45 13.83
N GLY A 98 27.05 40.49 13.16
CA GLY A 98 27.95 41.50 13.74
C GLY A 98 27.25 42.62 14.53
N HIS A 99 25.92 42.77 14.44
CA HIS A 99 25.18 43.82 15.15
C HIS A 99 24.59 43.30 16.48
N GLY A 100 25.25 43.62 17.59
CA GLY A 100 24.74 43.42 18.95
C GLY A 100 25.48 42.34 19.75
N ASP A 101 24.88 41.95 20.87
CA ASP A 101 25.45 40.94 21.76
C ASP A 101 25.40 39.54 21.11
N SER A 102 26.39 38.71 21.42
CA SER A 102 26.58 37.36 20.86
C SER A 102 25.44 36.38 21.20
N ASP A 103 24.50 36.77 22.07
CA ASP A 103 23.33 35.97 22.45
C ASP A 103 21.99 36.60 22.01
N ARG A 104 22.02 37.71 21.25
CA ARG A 104 20.80 38.34 20.74
C ARG A 104 20.02 37.38 19.83
N PRO A 105 18.68 37.29 19.98
CA PRO A 105 17.82 36.53 19.06
C PRO A 105 17.72 37.22 17.69
N ILE A 106 17.74 36.41 16.64
CA ILE A 106 17.64 36.84 15.24
C ILE A 106 16.30 36.38 14.70
N ARG A 107 15.54 37.31 14.12
CA ARG A 107 14.21 37.00 13.56
C ARG A 107 14.22 37.25 12.06
N VAL A 108 13.85 36.23 11.30
CA VAL A 108 13.73 36.29 9.84
C VAL A 108 12.27 36.13 9.47
N TRP A 109 11.79 36.86 8.46
CA TRP A 109 10.43 36.66 7.94
C TRP A 109 10.45 36.47 6.42
N SER A 110 10.03 35.30 5.95
CA SER A 110 9.81 35.00 4.54
C SER A 110 8.32 35.11 4.21
N VAL A 111 7.98 36.08 3.37
CA VAL A 111 6.63 36.41 2.93
C VAL A 111 6.39 35.82 1.54
N GLY A 112 5.37 34.98 1.40
CA GLY A 112 5.11 34.22 0.19
C GLY A 112 6.04 33.02 0.07
N CYS A 113 6.14 32.20 1.12
CA CYS A 113 7.13 31.12 1.20
C CYS A 113 6.80 29.88 0.37
N ALA A 114 5.58 29.76 -0.18
CA ALA A 114 5.09 28.62 -0.93
C ALA A 114 5.42 27.28 -0.23
N SER A 115 6.05 26.33 -0.93
CA SER A 115 6.42 25.00 -0.43
C SER A 115 7.68 24.97 0.46
N GLY A 116 8.19 26.13 0.90
CA GLY A 116 9.20 26.23 1.96
C GLY A 116 10.66 26.28 1.52
N GLU A 117 10.95 26.21 0.23
CA GLU A 117 12.32 26.19 -0.30
C GLU A 117 13.11 27.46 0.06
N GLU A 118 12.45 28.62 0.08
CA GLU A 118 13.08 29.90 0.47
C GLU A 118 13.48 29.95 1.95
N PRO A 119 12.57 29.73 2.93
CA PRO A 119 12.95 29.75 4.34
C PRO A 119 13.99 28.68 4.70
N TYR A 120 13.96 27.49 4.06
CA TYR A 120 15.00 26.48 4.25
C TYR A 120 16.35 26.86 3.64
N SER A 121 16.35 27.55 2.48
CA SER A 121 17.58 28.14 1.93
C SER A 121 18.21 29.15 2.90
N ILE A 122 17.38 29.99 3.53
CA ILE A 122 17.84 30.94 4.55
C ILE A 122 18.37 30.21 5.80
N ALA A 123 17.66 29.16 6.25
CA ALA A 123 18.08 28.35 7.40
C ALA A 123 19.48 27.75 7.19
N MET A 124 19.73 27.16 6.01
CA MET A 124 21.05 26.62 5.65
C MET A 124 22.13 27.71 5.68
N LEU A 125 21.88 28.89 5.12
CA LEU A 125 22.89 29.96 5.12
C LEU A 125 23.24 30.49 6.52
N PHE A 126 22.25 30.66 7.40
CA PHE A 126 22.54 31.04 8.79
C PHE A 126 23.26 29.92 9.53
N ALA A 127 22.85 28.66 9.34
CA ALA A 127 23.49 27.51 9.97
C ALA A 127 24.95 27.32 9.52
N GLU A 128 25.28 27.61 8.26
CA GLU A 128 26.67 27.65 7.78
C GLU A 128 27.47 28.80 8.41
N ALA A 129 26.86 29.98 8.56
CA ALA A 129 27.55 31.16 9.06
C ALA A 129 27.85 31.12 10.58
N MET A 130 26.98 30.48 11.39
CA MET A 130 27.11 30.46 12.86
C MET A 130 27.18 29.07 13.49
N GLY A 131 27.01 28.01 12.71
CA GLY A 131 26.88 26.64 13.20
C GLY A 131 25.45 26.28 13.60
N THR A 132 25.11 24.99 13.46
CA THR A 132 23.74 24.47 13.68
C THR A 132 23.24 24.67 15.11
N LYS A 133 24.10 24.48 16.12
CA LYS A 133 23.72 24.67 17.53
C LYS A 133 23.33 26.11 17.85
N ASP A 134 24.12 27.06 17.39
CA ASP A 134 23.85 28.48 17.62
C ASP A 134 22.68 28.97 16.78
N PHE A 135 22.51 28.45 15.57
CA PHE A 135 21.32 28.68 14.76
C PHE A 135 20.06 28.26 15.53
N CYS A 136 19.98 27.02 16.01
CA CYS A 136 18.77 26.52 16.68
C CYS A 136 18.43 27.27 17.97
N ARG A 137 19.45 27.81 18.65
CA ARG A 137 19.28 28.61 19.86
C ARG A 137 18.79 30.04 19.56
N ARG A 138 19.33 30.69 18.52
CA ARG A 138 19.20 32.15 18.34
C ARG A 138 18.29 32.57 17.19
N VAL A 139 18.11 31.74 16.17
CA VAL A 139 17.41 32.12 14.94
C VAL A 139 15.99 31.56 14.94
N LYS A 140 15.01 32.42 14.65
CA LYS A 140 13.63 32.04 14.36
C LYS A 140 13.21 32.59 13.00
N ILE A 141 12.79 31.70 12.10
CA ILE A 141 12.34 32.05 10.76
C ILE A 141 10.82 31.93 10.75
N TYR A 142 10.12 33.03 10.57
CA TYR A 142 8.69 33.04 10.30
C TYR A 142 8.51 32.91 8.79
N ALA A 143 7.78 31.92 8.33
CA ALA A 143 7.54 31.67 6.92
C ALA A 143 6.03 31.68 6.70
N THR A 144 5.55 32.59 5.86
CA THR A 144 4.11 32.81 5.74
C THR A 144 3.65 32.83 4.30
N ASP A 145 2.49 32.25 4.04
CA ASP A 145 1.84 32.24 2.73
C ASP A 145 0.32 32.35 2.89
N LEU A 146 -0.39 32.61 1.79
CA LEU A 146 -1.84 32.52 1.73
C LEU A 146 -2.30 31.08 1.45
N ASP A 147 -1.47 30.29 0.77
CA ASP A 147 -1.78 28.92 0.34
C ASP A 147 -1.46 27.89 1.43
N GLU A 148 -2.50 27.39 2.10
CA GLU A 148 -2.37 26.42 3.19
C GLU A 148 -1.84 25.05 2.73
N GLU A 149 -2.07 24.67 1.46
CA GLU A 149 -1.55 23.41 0.90
C GLU A 149 -0.03 23.48 0.72
N ALA A 150 0.43 24.61 0.19
CA ALA A 150 1.86 24.89 0.06
C ALA A 150 2.53 24.91 1.44
N LEU A 151 1.89 25.53 2.44
CA LEU A 151 2.36 25.51 3.83
C LEU A 151 2.40 24.11 4.43
N ARG A 152 1.43 23.23 4.13
CA ARG A 152 1.46 21.82 4.57
C ARG A 152 2.67 21.09 4.00
N THR A 153 2.93 21.26 2.71
CA THR A 153 4.12 20.71 2.04
C THR A 153 5.41 21.23 2.70
N ALA A 154 5.46 22.54 2.98
CA ALA A 154 6.59 23.18 3.64
C ALA A 154 6.84 22.64 5.06
N ARG A 155 5.78 22.39 5.85
CA ARG A 155 5.86 21.82 7.21
C ARG A 155 6.40 20.38 7.20
N VAL A 156 5.98 19.56 6.23
CA VAL A 156 6.49 18.19 6.08
C VAL A 156 7.97 18.21 5.70
N ALA A 157 8.38 19.15 4.84
CA ALA A 157 9.75 19.36 4.40
C ALA A 157 10.36 18.15 3.65
N THR A 158 9.53 17.45 2.88
CA THR A 158 9.91 16.31 2.03
C THR A 158 9.79 16.72 0.58
N TYR A 159 10.89 16.57 -0.17
CA TYR A 159 11.04 17.08 -1.53
C TYR A 159 11.44 15.99 -2.51
N ALA A 160 10.98 16.07 -3.76
CA ALA A 160 11.40 15.16 -4.81
C ALA A 160 12.81 15.55 -5.32
N PRO A 161 13.54 14.66 -6.01
CA PRO A 161 14.89 14.95 -6.51
C PRO A 161 14.98 16.20 -7.39
N ARG A 162 13.94 16.47 -8.19
CA ARG A 162 13.85 17.66 -9.05
C ARG A 162 13.74 18.97 -8.26
N ASP A 163 13.15 18.94 -7.07
CA ASP A 163 12.86 20.14 -6.29
C ASP A 163 14.15 20.64 -5.59
N VAL A 164 15.07 19.71 -5.27
CA VAL A 164 16.37 19.99 -4.62
C VAL A 164 17.53 20.23 -5.60
N GLU A 165 17.30 20.23 -6.92
CA GLU A 165 18.37 20.47 -7.93
C GLU A 165 19.10 21.80 -7.74
N GLY A 166 18.42 22.80 -7.16
CA GLY A 166 18.99 24.11 -6.85
C GLY A 166 19.87 24.15 -5.59
N VAL A 167 19.90 23.08 -4.78
CA VAL A 167 20.71 23.01 -3.55
C VAL A 167 22.16 22.67 -3.90
N PRO A 168 23.15 23.45 -3.44
CA PRO A 168 24.57 23.08 -3.59
C PRO A 168 24.85 21.69 -3.01
N PRO A 169 25.62 20.82 -3.70
CA PRO A 169 25.82 19.42 -3.28
C PRO A 169 26.29 19.26 -1.83
N GLU A 170 27.18 20.14 -1.38
CA GLU A 170 27.72 20.14 0.00
C GLU A 170 26.63 20.40 1.05
N LEU A 171 25.66 21.28 0.74
CA LEU A 171 24.53 21.56 1.62
C LEU A 171 23.47 20.47 1.55
N LEU A 172 23.28 19.87 0.37
CA LEU A 172 22.34 18.77 0.17
C LEU A 172 22.74 17.55 1.01
N GLU A 173 24.02 17.18 0.99
CA GLU A 173 24.55 16.06 1.78
C GLU A 173 24.47 16.32 3.29
N LYS A 174 24.59 17.58 3.71
CA LYS A 174 24.64 17.96 5.13
C LYS A 174 23.26 18.16 5.77
N TYR A 175 22.29 18.69 5.02
CA TYR A 175 21.01 19.15 5.55
C TYR A 175 19.80 18.35 5.06
N PHE A 176 19.99 17.34 4.22
CA PHE A 176 18.92 16.46 3.78
C PHE A 176 19.27 14.99 3.97
N GLU A 177 18.30 14.23 4.44
CA GLU A 177 18.35 12.77 4.48
C GLU A 177 17.60 12.21 3.28
N ARG A 178 18.20 11.25 2.58
CA ARG A 178 17.57 10.60 1.43
C ARG A 178 16.81 9.36 1.87
N THR A 179 15.48 9.40 1.77
CA THR A 179 14.57 8.32 2.20
C THR A 179 13.56 8.04 1.09
N ASN A 180 13.41 6.76 0.68
CA ASN A 180 12.40 6.33 -0.32
C ASN A 180 12.30 7.24 -1.57
N ASN A 181 13.47 7.57 -2.14
CA ASN A 181 13.62 8.44 -3.31
C ASN A 181 13.16 9.92 -3.12
N HIS A 182 12.99 10.35 -1.88
CA HIS A 182 12.73 11.75 -1.50
C HIS A 182 13.88 12.27 -0.62
N TYR A 183 13.98 13.59 -0.53
CA TYR A 183 14.90 14.31 0.36
C TYR A 183 14.12 14.95 1.49
N VAL A 184 14.45 14.59 2.72
CA VAL A 184 13.80 15.11 3.93
C VAL A 184 14.75 16.10 4.60
N PHE A 185 14.30 17.33 4.83
CA PHE A 185 15.11 18.38 5.45
C PHE A 185 15.39 18.08 6.94
N GLU A 186 16.58 18.45 7.41
CA GLU A 186 17.06 18.17 8.77
C GLU A 186 16.08 18.67 9.86
N ARG A 187 15.79 17.78 10.82
CA ARG A 187 14.69 17.95 11.77
C ARG A 187 14.91 19.10 12.76
N GLU A 188 16.13 19.31 13.26
CA GLU A 188 16.40 20.36 14.25
C GLU A 188 16.35 21.77 13.64
N LEU A 189 16.88 21.94 12.43
CA LEU A 189 16.76 23.19 11.68
C LEU A 189 15.30 23.46 11.30
N ARG A 190 14.55 22.43 10.92
CA ARG A 190 13.12 22.53 10.60
C ARG A 190 12.31 23.14 11.74
N LYS A 191 12.57 22.76 13.00
CA LYS A 191 11.87 23.31 14.20
C LYS A 191 12.09 24.81 14.39
N CYS A 192 13.08 25.40 13.73
CA CYS A 192 13.36 26.83 13.80
C CYS A 192 12.57 27.65 12.77
N VAL A 193 11.90 26.98 11.84
CA VAL A 193 11.02 27.57 10.84
C VAL A 193 9.56 27.41 11.27
N ILE A 194 8.87 28.53 11.43
CA ILE A 194 7.50 28.63 11.92
C ILE A 194 6.62 29.01 10.74
N PHE A 195 5.79 28.07 10.30
CA PHE A 195 4.89 28.24 9.16
C PHE A 195 3.50 28.69 9.62
N GLY A 196 2.99 29.78 9.04
CA GLY A 196 1.65 30.28 9.36
C GLY A 196 0.98 30.96 8.16
N GLN A 197 -0.34 30.83 8.07
CA GLN A 197 -1.11 31.56 7.08
C GLN A 197 -1.07 33.05 7.40
N HIS A 198 -0.74 33.90 6.42
CA HIS A 198 -0.70 35.36 6.62
C HIS A 198 -0.99 36.13 5.34
N ASN A 199 -1.91 37.08 5.43
CA ASN A 199 -2.19 38.05 4.38
C ASN A 199 -1.42 39.35 4.60
N VAL A 200 -0.33 39.55 3.86
CA VAL A 200 0.54 40.74 3.97
C VAL A 200 -0.19 42.08 3.78
N VAL A 201 -1.34 42.09 3.10
CA VAL A 201 -2.14 43.30 2.85
C VAL A 201 -2.97 43.68 4.07
N HIS A 202 -3.60 42.71 4.71
CA HIS A 202 -4.64 42.93 5.73
C HIS A 202 -4.13 42.66 7.15
N ASP A 203 -3.36 41.60 7.35
CA ASP A 203 -2.98 41.10 8.66
C ASP A 203 -1.86 41.93 9.27
N ALA A 204 -1.82 42.00 10.60
CA ALA A 204 -0.79 42.73 11.32
C ALA A 204 0.60 42.17 10.96
N PRO A 205 1.59 43.01 10.60
CA PRO A 205 2.91 42.53 10.25
C PRO A 205 3.68 42.03 11.48
N ILE A 206 4.48 40.98 11.30
CA ILE A 206 5.38 40.49 12.34
C ILE A 206 6.46 41.56 12.59
N SER A 207 6.57 42.04 13.83
CA SER A 207 7.50 43.12 14.18
C SER A 207 8.88 42.62 14.60
N ARG A 208 9.88 43.51 14.59
CA ARG A 208 11.27 43.27 15.02
C ARG A 208 11.97 42.17 14.20
N ILE A 209 11.88 42.26 12.87
CA ILE A 209 12.54 41.36 11.92
C ILE A 209 13.90 41.93 11.49
N ASP A 210 14.93 41.09 11.49
CA ASP A 210 16.30 41.42 11.08
C ASP A 210 16.53 41.22 9.59
N LEU A 211 15.93 40.16 9.03
CA LEU A 211 15.91 39.90 7.59
C LEU A 211 14.48 39.59 7.15
N LEU A 212 13.94 40.39 6.25
CA LEU A 212 12.64 40.17 5.64
C LEU A 212 12.84 39.82 4.16
N THR A 213 12.32 38.69 3.72
CA THR A 213 12.26 38.31 2.31
C THR A 213 10.81 38.41 1.82
N CYS A 214 10.61 39.05 0.68
CA CYS A 214 9.28 39.19 0.06
C CYS A 214 9.48 39.12 -1.46
N ARG A 215 9.86 37.92 -1.94
CA ARG A 215 10.36 37.74 -3.30
C ARG A 215 9.26 37.23 -4.21
N ASN A 216 9.20 37.82 -5.41
CA ASN A 216 8.30 37.39 -6.49
C ASN A 216 6.80 37.49 -6.13
N LEU A 217 6.43 38.18 -5.06
CA LEU A 217 5.05 38.39 -4.64
C LEU A 217 4.51 39.74 -5.13
N LEU A 218 5.29 40.81 -5.00
CA LEU A 218 4.82 42.18 -5.26
C LEU A 218 4.46 42.38 -6.74
N ILE A 219 5.06 41.60 -7.65
CA ILE A 219 4.79 41.66 -9.09
C ILE A 219 3.32 41.39 -9.44
N TYR A 220 2.57 40.67 -8.60
CA TYR A 220 1.17 40.33 -8.81
C TYR A 220 0.20 41.41 -8.35
N LEU A 221 0.65 42.26 -7.42
CA LEU A 221 -0.18 43.28 -6.80
C LEU A 221 -0.29 44.53 -7.68
N GLU A 222 -1.43 45.22 -7.61
CA GLU A 222 -1.58 46.54 -8.21
C GLU A 222 -0.74 47.59 -7.47
N ALA A 223 -0.42 48.70 -8.14
CA ALA A 223 0.46 49.73 -7.57
C ALA A 223 -0.11 50.33 -6.27
N GLU A 224 -1.44 50.43 -6.17
CA GLU A 224 -2.14 50.90 -4.97
C GLU A 224 -1.95 49.92 -3.80
N THR A 225 -2.12 48.61 -4.04
CA THR A 225 -1.88 47.58 -3.02
C THR A 225 -0.40 47.51 -2.62
N GLN A 226 0.54 47.65 -3.56
CA GLN A 226 1.97 47.73 -3.23
C GLN A 226 2.28 48.93 -2.31
N SER A 227 1.60 50.07 -2.50
CA SER A 227 1.78 51.26 -1.67
C SER A 227 1.31 51.07 -0.21
N VAL A 228 0.41 50.11 0.03
CA VAL A 228 -0.04 49.71 1.37
C VAL A 228 0.92 48.70 2.00
N VAL A 229 1.41 47.74 1.23
CA VAL A 229 2.31 46.67 1.72
C VAL A 229 3.68 47.21 2.13
N LEU A 230 4.27 48.13 1.36
CA LEU A 230 5.63 48.61 1.61
C LEU A 230 5.83 49.28 3.00
N PRO A 231 4.96 50.19 3.48
CA PRO A 231 5.02 50.71 4.84
C PRO A 231 4.90 49.62 5.92
N ARG A 232 4.10 48.58 5.70
CA ARG A 232 3.94 47.46 6.65
C ARG A 232 5.23 46.65 6.75
N LEU A 233 5.87 46.33 5.61
CA LEU A 233 7.18 45.67 5.60
C LEU A 233 8.28 46.54 6.23
N HIS A 234 8.22 47.87 6.03
CA HIS A 234 9.15 48.79 6.71
C HIS A 234 8.95 48.79 8.23
N TYR A 235 7.70 48.80 8.71
CA TYR A 235 7.37 48.72 10.12
C TYR A 235 7.86 47.41 10.77
N ALA A 236 7.73 46.28 10.06
CA ALA A 236 8.19 44.96 10.51
C ALA A 236 9.68 44.91 10.86
N LEU A 237 10.52 45.61 10.10
CA LEU A 237 11.97 45.54 10.22
C LEU A 237 12.52 46.24 11.48
N THR A 238 13.59 45.71 12.06
CA THR A 238 14.41 46.42 13.05
C THR A 238 15.13 47.62 12.44
N ARG A 239 15.70 48.51 13.26
CA ARG A 239 16.40 49.73 12.78
C ARG A 239 17.50 49.41 11.75
N ASP A 240 18.21 48.31 11.96
CA ASP A 240 19.30 47.84 11.11
C ASP A 240 18.91 46.63 10.25
N GLY A 241 17.60 46.40 10.08
CA GLY A 241 17.06 45.27 9.34
C GLY A 241 17.18 45.41 7.82
N TYR A 242 17.19 44.26 7.14
CA TYR A 242 17.34 44.14 5.70
C TYR A 242 16.07 43.62 5.03
N LEU A 243 15.76 44.15 3.86
CA LEU A 243 14.67 43.71 2.98
C LEU A 243 15.26 43.09 1.71
N PHE A 244 14.87 41.87 1.38
CA PHE A 244 15.29 41.14 0.19
C PHE A 244 14.08 40.86 -0.72
N LEU A 245 14.17 41.34 -1.96
CA LEU A 245 13.08 41.32 -2.94
C LEU A 245 13.44 40.56 -4.22
N GLY A 246 12.43 40.27 -5.02
CA GLY A 246 12.58 39.64 -6.33
C GLY A 246 13.14 40.60 -7.38
N LYS A 247 13.91 40.08 -8.34
CA LYS A 247 14.57 40.87 -9.41
C LYS A 247 13.62 41.80 -10.18
N ALA A 248 12.38 41.37 -10.39
CA ALA A 248 11.35 42.08 -11.15
C ALA A 248 10.58 43.15 -10.34
N GLU A 249 10.90 43.34 -9.06
CA GLU A 249 10.17 44.23 -8.16
C GLU A 249 10.83 45.62 -8.14
N THR A 250 10.42 46.46 -9.09
CA THR A 250 11.10 47.73 -9.40
C THR A 250 10.56 48.96 -8.65
N GLN A 251 9.41 48.87 -7.96
CA GLN A 251 8.74 50.05 -7.39
C GLN A 251 9.42 50.64 -6.14
N LEU A 252 10.33 49.92 -5.46
CA LEU A 252 11.02 50.44 -4.27
C LEU A 252 12.02 51.56 -4.55
N ALA A 253 12.52 51.69 -5.78
CA ALA A 253 13.48 52.74 -6.13
C ALA A 253 12.92 54.17 -5.94
N ARG A 254 11.60 54.32 -5.74
CA ARG A 254 10.92 55.61 -5.51
C ARG A 254 10.55 55.86 -4.05
N SER A 255 10.73 54.89 -3.16
CA SER A 255 10.39 55.00 -1.75
C SER A 255 11.56 55.54 -0.93
N SER A 256 11.33 56.51 -0.05
CA SER A 256 12.33 57.01 0.91
C SER A 256 12.51 56.09 2.14
N LEU A 257 11.78 54.97 2.19
CA LEU A 257 11.77 54.03 3.32
C LEU A 257 13.00 53.11 3.36
N PHE A 258 13.64 52.87 2.23
CA PHE A 258 14.69 51.86 2.08
C PHE A 258 15.89 52.41 1.33
N ARG A 259 17.10 52.07 1.80
CA ARG A 259 18.36 52.39 1.09
C ARG A 259 18.85 51.13 0.38
N PRO A 260 19.32 51.20 -0.87
CA PRO A 260 19.89 50.05 -1.55
C PRO A 260 21.19 49.61 -0.89
N VAL A 261 21.32 48.31 -0.64
CA VAL A 261 22.58 47.64 -0.26
C VAL A 261 23.18 46.99 -1.50
N GLU A 262 22.37 46.27 -2.27
CA GLU A 262 22.70 45.74 -3.58
C GLU A 262 21.52 45.94 -4.54
N MET A 263 21.71 46.76 -5.58
CA MET A 263 20.64 47.13 -6.50
C MET A 263 20.33 46.05 -7.54
N LYS A 264 21.33 45.29 -8.00
CA LYS A 264 21.17 44.25 -9.03
C LYS A 264 20.26 43.14 -8.52
N HIS A 265 20.42 42.75 -7.26
CA HIS A 265 19.68 41.66 -6.61
C HIS A 265 18.59 42.14 -5.64
N ARG A 266 18.31 43.45 -5.60
CA ARG A 266 17.18 44.05 -4.86
C ARG A 266 17.22 43.77 -3.35
N ILE A 267 18.39 44.00 -2.75
CA ILE A 267 18.60 43.94 -1.31
C ILE A 267 18.71 45.37 -0.78
N PHE A 268 17.94 45.69 0.26
CA PHE A 268 17.83 47.02 0.84
C PHE A 268 17.98 46.98 2.36
N ALA A 269 18.44 48.07 2.96
CA ALA A 269 18.42 48.27 4.40
C ALA A 269 17.35 49.29 4.78
N LYS A 270 16.76 49.12 5.96
CA LYS A 270 15.78 50.08 6.50
C LYS A 270 16.40 51.47 6.64
N VAL A 271 15.68 52.50 6.20
CA VAL A 271 15.98 53.89 6.57
C VAL A 271 15.17 54.20 7.83
N PRO A 272 15.83 54.50 8.98
CA PRO A 272 15.12 54.93 10.17
C PRO A 272 14.33 56.21 9.88
N GLN A 273 13.01 56.17 10.06
CA GLN A 273 12.24 57.40 10.10
C GLN A 273 12.43 58.02 11.48
N GLU A 274 13.32 59.01 11.58
CA GLU A 274 13.29 59.93 12.71
C GLU A 274 11.98 60.71 12.63
N TRP A 275 11.14 60.56 13.65
CA TRP A 275 10.05 61.49 13.88
C TRP A 275 10.69 62.86 14.16
N ARG A 276 10.88 63.67 13.12
CA ARG A 276 11.35 65.05 13.26
C ARG A 276 10.27 65.82 14.02
N ARG A 277 10.45 65.96 15.33
CA ARG A 277 9.90 67.12 16.05
C ARG A 277 10.44 68.36 15.33
N PRO A 278 9.60 69.34 14.93
CA PRO A 278 10.12 70.59 14.39
C PRO A 278 10.82 71.35 15.51
N MET A 279 12.10 71.10 15.71
CA MET A 279 12.98 71.97 16.47
C MET A 279 13.31 73.15 15.58
N GLY A 280 12.63 74.27 15.82
CA GLY A 280 12.97 75.56 15.21
C GLY A 280 14.40 75.94 15.58
N SER A 281 15.28 75.95 14.59
CA SER A 281 16.62 76.53 14.70
C SER A 281 16.48 78.06 14.61
N PHE A 282 16.65 78.76 15.74
CA PHE A 282 17.01 80.18 15.71
C PHE A 282 18.51 80.31 15.87
N ALA A 283 19.19 80.46 14.74
CA ALA A 283 20.55 80.96 14.73
C ALA A 283 20.53 82.45 15.13
N ALA A 284 20.96 82.73 16.36
CA ALA A 284 21.17 84.09 16.84
C ALA A 284 22.36 84.71 16.12
N SER A 285 22.10 85.62 15.18
CA SER A 285 23.10 86.61 14.77
C SER A 285 22.92 87.87 15.60
N ARG A 286 23.98 88.23 16.33
CA ARG A 286 24.15 89.49 17.06
C ARG A 286 23.87 90.68 16.14
N MET A 287 22.98 91.58 16.58
CA MET A 287 23.04 93.00 16.20
C MET A 287 22.71 93.89 17.40
N SER A 288 23.29 95.08 17.33
CA SER A 288 23.61 95.99 18.43
C SER A 288 22.43 96.89 18.83
N ARG A 289 22.53 97.43 20.05
CA ARG A 289 21.63 98.41 20.69
C ARG A 289 21.30 99.62 19.79
N MET A 290 20.02 100.01 19.76
CA MET A 290 19.53 101.41 19.68
C MET A 290 18.04 101.47 20.08
N ASP A 291 17.67 102.49 20.87
CA ASP A 291 16.29 102.82 21.31
C ASP A 291 15.42 103.42 20.17
N PRO A 292 14.08 103.52 20.32
CA PRO A 292 13.10 103.07 19.33
C PRO A 292 12.55 104.16 18.41
N PRO A 293 12.13 103.83 17.17
CA PRO A 293 11.18 104.63 16.40
C PRO A 293 9.81 103.92 16.35
N MET A 294 8.76 104.73 16.23
CA MET A 294 7.31 104.43 16.15
C MET A 294 6.85 103.30 15.17
N ALA A 295 7.76 102.59 14.51
CA ALA A 295 7.50 101.42 13.66
C ALA A 295 7.18 100.14 14.47
N ASP A 296 7.68 100.03 15.70
CA ASP A 296 7.50 98.81 16.52
C ASP A 296 6.09 98.64 17.09
N VAL A 297 5.34 99.72 17.35
CA VAL A 297 3.99 99.61 17.93
C VAL A 297 3.01 98.96 16.94
N ARG A 298 3.09 99.31 15.65
CA ARG A 298 2.25 98.69 14.60
C ARG A 298 2.62 97.22 14.36
N LEU A 299 3.90 96.88 14.47
CA LEU A 299 4.36 95.49 14.35
C LEU A 299 3.90 94.66 15.57
N LEU A 300 4.01 95.21 16.77
CA LEU A 300 3.50 94.56 18.00
C LEU A 300 1.98 94.40 17.96
N GLU A 301 1.25 95.40 17.46
CA GLU A 301 -0.20 95.33 17.25
C GLU A 301 -0.56 94.25 16.21
N ALA A 302 0.17 94.17 15.09
CA ALA A 302 0.00 93.10 14.11
C ALA A 302 0.29 91.71 14.71
N ILE A 303 1.38 91.56 15.47
CA ILE A 303 1.72 90.29 16.14
C ILE A 303 0.63 89.87 17.13
N VAL A 304 0.13 90.81 17.94
CA VAL A 304 -0.91 90.56 18.95
C VAL A 304 -2.26 90.23 18.29
N ASN A 305 -2.55 90.80 17.12
CA ASN A 305 -3.77 90.49 16.37
C ASN A 305 -3.68 89.15 15.59
N GLU A 306 -2.48 88.77 15.15
CA GLU A 306 -2.23 87.50 14.45
C GLU A 306 -1.99 86.32 15.41
N THR A 307 -1.72 86.58 16.70
CA THR A 307 -1.78 85.51 17.71
C THR A 307 -3.21 84.99 17.82
N GLY A 308 -3.44 83.73 17.41
CA GLY A 308 -4.75 83.08 17.38
C GLY A 308 -5.47 82.90 18.73
N ASN A 309 -4.97 83.50 19.81
CA ASN A 309 -5.60 83.53 21.13
C ASN A 309 -6.33 84.86 21.33
N ALA A 310 -7.47 84.85 22.01
CA ALA A 310 -8.12 86.07 22.44
C ALA A 310 -7.37 86.67 23.63
N LEU A 311 -6.87 87.90 23.47
CA LEU A 311 -6.10 88.64 24.47
C LEU A 311 -6.85 89.90 24.89
N LEU A 312 -6.98 90.08 26.20
CA LEU A 312 -7.60 91.25 26.84
C LEU A 312 -6.68 91.75 27.94
N VAL A 313 -6.48 93.06 28.05
CA VAL A 313 -5.64 93.68 29.08
C VAL A 313 -6.51 94.58 29.94
N VAL A 314 -6.42 94.42 31.26
CA VAL A 314 -7.09 95.26 32.25
C VAL A 314 -6.03 96.04 33.03
N ASP A 315 -6.14 97.35 33.09
CA ASP A 315 -5.21 98.21 33.84
C ASP A 315 -5.46 98.20 35.36
N GLU A 316 -4.57 98.85 36.12
CA GLU A 316 -4.69 98.99 37.58
C GLU A 316 -5.99 99.70 38.03
N ALA A 317 -6.57 100.57 37.18
CA ALA A 317 -7.84 101.23 37.47
C ALA A 317 -9.06 100.32 37.22
N GLY A 318 -8.83 99.08 36.79
CA GLY A 318 -9.88 98.10 36.47
C GLY A 318 -10.57 98.39 35.13
N SER A 319 -9.96 99.19 34.26
CA SER A 319 -10.48 99.53 32.93
C SER A 319 -9.82 98.68 31.85
N VAL A 320 -10.54 98.42 30.75
CA VAL A 320 -9.99 97.66 29.63
C VAL A 320 -8.98 98.52 28.87
N ALA A 321 -7.71 98.15 28.92
CA ALA A 321 -6.62 98.86 28.27
C ALA A 321 -6.41 98.41 26.81
N LEU A 322 -6.64 97.12 26.52
CA LEU A 322 -6.44 96.56 25.19
C LEU A 322 -7.32 95.32 24.97
N ALA A 323 -7.85 95.16 23.76
CA ALA A 323 -8.46 93.93 23.27
C ALA A 323 -7.95 93.66 21.84
N ASN A 324 -7.35 92.48 21.61
CA ASN A 324 -6.88 92.10 20.27
C ASN A 324 -8.03 91.66 19.36
N LEU A 325 -7.77 91.54 18.05
CA LEU A 325 -8.79 91.19 17.06
C LEU A 325 -9.54 89.89 17.40
N PRO A 326 -8.87 88.77 17.75
CA PRO A 326 -9.55 87.57 18.26
C PRO A 326 -10.42 87.79 19.50
N ALA A 327 -10.00 88.60 20.48
CA ALA A 327 -10.81 88.91 21.66
C ALA A 327 -12.05 89.74 21.32
N ARG A 328 -11.95 90.65 20.35
CA ARG A 328 -13.11 91.44 19.89
C ARG A 328 -14.17 90.55 19.26
N HIS A 329 -13.73 89.60 18.43
CA HIS A 329 -14.63 88.66 17.76
C HIS A 329 -15.20 87.60 18.71
N LEU A 330 -14.37 87.01 19.58
CA LEU A 330 -14.75 85.90 20.45
C LEU A 330 -15.51 86.38 21.70
N LEU A 331 -15.08 87.49 22.32
CA LEU A 331 -15.57 87.95 23.62
C LEU A 331 -16.53 89.15 23.51
N GLY A 332 -16.72 89.69 22.30
CA GLY A 332 -17.63 90.81 22.03
C GLY A 332 -17.19 92.15 22.62
N VAL A 333 -15.91 92.30 22.97
CA VAL A 333 -15.34 93.56 23.51
C VAL A 333 -14.91 94.43 22.33
N GLY A 334 -15.64 95.51 22.03
CA GLY A 334 -15.36 96.37 20.88
C GLY A 334 -14.37 97.50 21.17
N ASP A 335 -13.99 98.27 20.15
CA ASP A 335 -13.15 99.48 20.32
C ASP A 335 -13.79 100.52 21.27
N ALA A 336 -15.13 100.56 21.33
CA ALA A 336 -15.89 101.45 22.21
C ALA A 336 -15.84 101.05 23.69
N ASP A 337 -15.35 99.84 24.00
CA ASP A 337 -15.22 99.31 25.35
C ASP A 337 -13.81 99.51 25.93
N ILE A 338 -12.86 99.94 25.11
CA ILE A 338 -11.53 100.36 25.58
C ILE A 338 -11.68 101.62 26.44
N GLY A 339 -11.09 101.58 27.64
CA GLY A 339 -11.22 102.61 28.67
C GLY A 339 -12.49 102.52 29.52
N ARG A 340 -13.38 101.55 29.27
CA ARG A 340 -14.52 101.27 30.16
C ARG A 340 -14.11 100.38 31.34
N PRO A 341 -14.78 100.49 32.49
CA PRO A 341 -14.60 99.55 33.59
C PRO A 341 -14.88 98.11 33.15
N PHE A 342 -13.95 97.19 33.40
CA PHE A 342 -14.06 95.78 33.01
C PHE A 342 -15.31 95.11 33.61
N GLN A 343 -15.72 95.53 34.81
CA GLN A 343 -16.93 95.04 35.49
C GLN A 343 -18.24 95.26 34.71
N ASP A 344 -18.27 96.23 33.79
CA ASP A 344 -19.47 96.55 33.02
C ASP A 344 -19.60 95.64 31.78
N LEU A 345 -18.59 94.82 31.50
CA LEU A 345 -18.56 93.93 30.34
C LEU A 345 -19.07 92.52 30.69
N PRO A 346 -19.81 91.85 29.77
CA PRO A 346 -20.33 90.50 30.00
C PRO A 346 -19.27 89.44 30.30
N ILE A 347 -18.05 89.65 29.78
CA ILE A 347 -16.91 88.76 29.98
C ILE A 347 -16.42 88.74 31.45
N SER A 348 -16.79 89.73 32.26
CA SER A 348 -16.37 89.79 33.67
C SER A 348 -17.04 88.74 34.57
N TYR A 349 -18.19 88.20 34.14
CA TYR A 349 -18.97 87.20 34.88
C TYR A 349 -19.32 85.95 34.05
N ARG A 350 -18.88 85.86 32.78
CA ARG A 350 -19.00 84.68 31.91
C ARG A 350 -17.69 84.53 31.14
N PRO A 351 -17.02 83.37 31.09
CA PRO A 351 -17.49 82.03 31.50
C PRO A 351 -17.46 81.78 33.01
N ILE A 352 -16.67 82.54 33.78
CA ILE A 352 -16.57 82.48 35.23
C ILE A 352 -16.39 83.91 35.77
N GLU A 353 -16.58 84.14 37.07
CA GLU A 353 -16.32 85.43 37.69
C GLU A 353 -14.81 85.74 37.71
N LEU A 354 -14.36 86.59 36.76
CA LEU A 354 -12.93 86.88 36.53
C LEU A 354 -12.38 88.00 37.42
N ARG A 355 -13.24 88.76 38.11
CA ARG A 355 -12.82 89.90 38.94
C ARG A 355 -11.93 89.47 40.12
N GLY A 356 -12.36 88.44 40.87
CA GLY A 356 -11.58 87.89 41.97
C GLY A 356 -10.19 87.41 41.54
N PRO A 357 -10.07 86.58 40.48
CA PRO A 357 -8.79 86.21 39.89
C PRO A 357 -7.92 87.40 39.44
N ILE A 358 -8.51 88.44 38.84
CA ILE A 358 -7.76 89.65 38.42
C ILE A 358 -7.21 90.39 39.65
N GLU A 359 -8.03 90.63 40.67
CA GLU A 359 -7.61 91.28 41.92
C GLU A 359 -6.51 90.49 42.62
N GLU A 360 -6.60 89.16 42.60
CA GLU A 360 -5.59 88.27 43.15
C GLU A 360 -4.26 88.40 42.40
N VAL A 361 -4.27 88.50 41.07
CA VAL A 361 -3.06 88.72 40.27
C VAL A 361 -2.42 90.08 40.59
N PHE A 362 -3.21 91.15 40.75
CA PHE A 362 -2.69 92.46 41.16
C PHE A 362 -2.09 92.42 42.58
N ARG A 363 -2.74 91.70 43.51
CA ARG A 363 -2.31 91.62 44.92
C ARG A 363 -1.09 90.72 45.12
N GLN A 364 -1.11 89.52 44.55
CA GLN A 364 -0.08 88.50 44.75
C GLN A 364 1.06 88.57 43.76
N ARG A 365 0.87 89.27 42.62
CA ARG A 365 1.85 89.39 41.53
C ARG A 365 2.24 88.05 40.89
N VAL A 366 1.36 87.05 40.98
CA VAL A 366 1.52 85.73 40.38
C VAL A 366 0.37 85.51 39.39
N GLY A 367 0.63 84.84 38.27
CA GLY A 367 -0.40 84.51 37.30
C GLY A 367 -1.36 83.43 37.80
N VAL A 368 -2.61 83.50 37.35
CA VAL A 368 -3.67 82.55 37.67
C VAL A 368 -4.13 81.87 36.39
N ARG A 369 -4.28 80.54 36.41
CA ARG A 369 -4.77 79.76 35.27
C ARG A 369 -6.07 79.07 35.64
N LEU A 370 -7.10 79.26 34.81
CA LEU A 370 -8.41 78.65 34.95
C LEU A 370 -8.63 77.72 33.76
N GLU A 371 -8.60 76.42 34.01
CA GLU A 371 -8.74 75.39 32.98
C GLU A 371 -10.20 74.95 32.83
N ASP A 372 -10.56 74.45 31.65
CA ASP A 372 -11.85 73.80 31.38
C ASP A 372 -13.11 74.67 31.65
N GLN A 373 -13.05 75.95 31.30
CA GLN A 373 -14.16 76.88 31.53
C GLN A 373 -15.16 76.84 30.37
N GLU A 374 -16.41 76.47 30.64
CA GLU A 374 -17.46 76.44 29.63
C GLU A 374 -17.92 77.86 29.27
N TYR A 375 -17.69 78.26 28.02
CA TYR A 375 -18.13 79.53 27.46
C TYR A 375 -19.19 79.31 26.40
N ARG A 376 -20.39 79.85 26.63
CA ARG A 376 -21.50 79.74 25.68
C ARG A 376 -21.54 80.98 24.78
N LEU A 377 -21.19 80.80 23.52
CA LEU A 377 -21.24 81.86 22.51
C LEU A 377 -22.70 82.17 22.13
N ASN A 378 -23.53 81.12 21.98
CA ASN A 378 -24.96 81.17 21.66
C ASN A 378 -25.72 79.99 22.33
N GLN A 379 -27.05 79.89 22.15
CA GLN A 379 -27.87 78.77 22.70
C GLN A 379 -27.43 77.37 22.21
N ALA A 380 -26.65 77.27 21.12
CA ALA A 380 -26.24 76.01 20.49
C ALA A 380 -24.73 75.72 20.54
N GLU A 381 -23.87 76.72 20.78
CA GLU A 381 -22.42 76.58 20.71
C GLU A 381 -21.78 76.78 22.10
N VAL A 382 -21.28 75.68 22.65
CA VAL A 382 -20.52 75.64 23.90
C VAL A 382 -19.05 75.44 23.55
N MET A 383 -18.20 76.36 23.97
CA MET A 383 -16.75 76.28 23.86
C MET A 383 -16.15 75.93 25.23
N ARG A 384 -15.00 75.28 25.22
CA ARG A 384 -14.19 75.06 26.43
C ARG A 384 -12.93 75.91 26.36
N LEU A 385 -12.84 76.88 27.26
CA LEU A 385 -11.76 77.85 27.30
C LEU A 385 -10.80 77.57 28.46
N THR A 386 -9.51 77.70 28.21
CA THR A 386 -8.52 77.91 29.26
C THR A 386 -8.19 79.39 29.33
N ILE A 387 -8.27 79.98 30.52
CA ILE A 387 -8.03 81.41 30.76
C ILE A 387 -6.77 81.57 31.59
N ASP A 388 -5.75 82.17 30.99
CA ASP A 388 -4.50 82.52 31.65
C ASP A 388 -4.47 84.02 31.98
N LEU A 389 -4.39 84.35 33.27
CA LEU A 389 -4.22 85.70 33.77
C LEU A 389 -2.76 85.89 34.16
N ARG A 390 -2.07 86.86 33.54
CA ARG A 390 -0.65 87.15 33.81
C ARG A 390 -0.45 88.61 34.19
N PRO A 391 0.29 88.91 35.27
CA PRO A 391 0.64 90.27 35.62
C PRO A 391 1.63 90.85 34.60
N LEU A 392 1.40 92.09 34.19
CA LEU A 392 2.32 92.91 33.41
C LEU A 392 3.00 93.90 34.34
N PHE A 393 4.33 93.90 34.34
CA PHE A 393 5.14 94.67 35.28
C PHE A 393 5.68 95.95 34.64
N ASN A 394 5.68 97.04 35.43
CA ASN A 394 6.42 98.25 35.16
C ASN A 394 7.93 98.04 35.39
N ALA A 395 8.75 98.99 34.93
CA ALA A 395 10.20 98.99 35.15
C ALA A 395 10.60 99.04 36.64
N ASP A 396 9.70 99.48 37.53
CA ASP A 396 9.86 99.51 38.98
C ASP A 396 9.37 98.22 39.69
N GLY A 397 8.87 97.25 38.93
CA GLY A 397 8.37 95.97 39.45
C GLY A 397 6.96 96.02 40.04
N SER A 398 6.23 97.13 39.91
CA SER A 398 4.78 97.21 40.18
C SER A 398 3.98 96.54 39.05
N VAL A 399 2.82 95.95 39.35
CA VAL A 399 1.92 95.40 38.32
C VAL A 399 1.07 96.54 37.80
N TYR A 400 1.21 96.90 36.53
CA TYR A 400 0.47 98.02 35.93
C TYR A 400 -0.78 97.59 35.18
N ALA A 401 -0.81 96.32 34.76
CA ALA A 401 -1.95 95.72 34.08
C ALA A 401 -1.94 94.19 34.23
N VAL A 402 -3.07 93.56 33.95
CA VAL A 402 -3.21 92.10 33.88
C VAL A 402 -3.60 91.72 32.46
N LEU A 403 -2.83 90.82 31.84
CA LEU A 403 -3.13 90.21 30.56
C LEU A 403 -3.97 88.94 30.80
N LEU A 404 -5.17 88.91 30.23
CA LEU A 404 -6.03 87.74 30.14
C LEU A 404 -5.90 87.12 28.75
N SER A 405 -5.57 85.84 28.69
CA SER A 405 -5.46 85.06 27.46
C SER A 405 -6.47 83.92 27.48
N PHE A 406 -7.35 83.89 26.49
CA PHE A 406 -8.40 82.89 26.33
C PHE A 406 -8.02 81.95 25.18
N LEU A 407 -7.82 80.67 25.51
CA LEU A 407 -7.46 79.60 24.56
C LEU A 407 -8.64 78.65 24.39
N ASP A 408 -9.11 78.47 23.15
CA ASP A 408 -10.11 77.44 22.82
C ASP A 408 -9.49 76.05 22.78
N GLN A 409 -9.99 75.15 23.62
CA GLN A 409 -9.58 73.75 23.72
C GLN A 409 -10.70 72.76 23.38
N THR A 410 -11.80 73.23 22.80
CA THR A 410 -12.98 72.41 22.51
C THR A 410 -12.62 71.17 21.67
N ARG A 411 -11.86 71.35 20.57
CA ARG A 411 -11.46 70.25 19.67
C ARG A 411 -10.56 69.22 20.35
N LEU A 412 -9.64 69.65 21.21
CA LEU A 412 -8.77 68.73 21.95
C LEU A 412 -9.57 67.88 22.93
N HIS A 413 -10.52 68.50 23.63
CA HIS A 413 -11.39 67.79 24.57
C HIS A 413 -12.30 66.78 23.86
N THR A 414 -12.87 67.13 22.69
CA THR A 414 -13.67 66.18 21.88
C THR A 414 -12.84 64.99 21.40
N LEU A 415 -11.64 65.25 20.87
CA LEU A 415 -10.74 64.18 20.40
C LEU A 415 -10.32 63.24 21.53
N HIS A 416 -10.13 63.76 22.74
CA HIS A 416 -9.79 62.93 23.89
C HIS A 416 -10.93 61.97 24.25
N ARG A 417 -12.18 62.44 24.26
CA ARG A 417 -13.36 61.58 24.50
C ARG A 417 -13.59 60.56 23.38
N GLU A 418 -13.38 60.94 22.12
CA GLU A 418 -13.44 60.01 20.99
C GLU A 418 -12.37 58.91 21.12
N LEU A 419 -11.18 59.26 21.59
CA LEU A 419 -10.10 58.31 21.83
C LEU A 419 -10.44 57.34 22.97
N GLU A 420 -10.95 57.84 24.10
CA GLU A 420 -11.38 57.00 25.23
C GLU A 420 -12.46 56.01 24.80
N ALA A 421 -13.49 56.47 24.08
CA ALA A 421 -14.54 55.60 23.57
C ALA A 421 -14.02 54.56 22.55
N ALA A 422 -13.06 54.93 21.70
CA ALA A 422 -12.44 54.00 20.76
C ALA A 422 -11.58 52.94 21.48
N GLN A 423 -10.92 53.31 22.58
CA GLN A 423 -10.14 52.39 23.41
C GLN A 423 -11.05 51.35 24.09
N GLU A 424 -12.16 51.80 24.70
CA GLU A 424 -13.14 50.88 25.31
C GLU A 424 -13.72 49.89 24.29
N ASN A 425 -14.08 50.36 23.09
CA ASN A 425 -14.57 49.48 22.01
C ASN A 425 -13.52 48.47 21.55
N LEU A 426 -12.24 48.87 21.52
CA LEU A 426 -11.15 47.98 21.16
C LEU A 426 -10.93 46.90 22.23
N GLU A 427 -10.98 47.27 23.51
CA GLU A 427 -10.89 46.30 24.62
C GLU A 427 -12.01 45.27 24.55
N HIS A 428 -13.26 45.70 24.34
CA HIS A 428 -14.39 44.80 24.15
C HIS A 428 -14.21 43.86 22.95
N SER A 429 -13.73 44.37 21.82
CA SER A 429 -13.47 43.56 20.63
C SER A 429 -12.36 42.53 20.85
N ILE A 430 -11.34 42.89 21.66
CA ILE A 430 -10.26 41.95 22.03
C ILE A 430 -10.81 40.83 22.90
N GLU A 431 -11.66 41.13 23.88
CA GLU A 431 -12.29 40.13 24.74
C GLU A 431 -13.18 39.17 23.92
N GLU A 432 -13.98 39.69 22.98
CA GLU A 432 -14.79 38.87 22.07
C GLU A 432 -13.92 37.97 21.18
N LEU A 433 -12.81 38.50 20.64
CA LEU A 433 -11.88 37.70 19.84
C LEU A 433 -11.16 36.64 20.67
N GLN A 434 -10.81 36.93 21.93
CA GLN A 434 -10.22 35.95 22.83
C GLN A 434 -11.19 34.81 23.13
N SER A 435 -12.44 35.14 23.45
CA SER A 435 -13.50 34.15 23.68
C SER A 435 -13.73 33.27 22.45
N ALA A 436 -13.82 33.87 21.25
CA ALA A 436 -13.97 33.13 20.01
C ALA A 436 -12.74 32.26 19.68
N ASN A 437 -11.53 32.72 20.05
CA ASN A 437 -10.31 31.95 19.85
C ASN A 437 -10.22 30.76 20.81
N GLU A 438 -10.65 30.93 22.07
CA GLU A 438 -10.78 29.82 23.03
C GLU A 438 -11.79 28.77 22.54
N GLU A 439 -12.94 29.20 22.00
CA GLU A 439 -13.92 28.29 21.39
C GLU A 439 -13.34 27.56 20.16
N LEU A 440 -12.59 28.27 19.31
CA LEU A 440 -11.89 27.65 18.18
C LEU A 440 -10.81 26.64 18.62
N GLU A 441 -10.06 26.95 19.68
CA GLU A 441 -9.08 26.01 20.25
C GLU A 441 -9.79 24.75 20.77
N THR A 442 -10.89 24.89 21.50
CA THR A 442 -11.66 23.72 21.98
C THR A 442 -12.23 22.88 20.85
N THR A 443 -12.78 23.49 19.81
CA THR A 443 -13.32 22.73 18.65
C THR A 443 -12.22 22.07 17.85
N ASN A 444 -11.02 22.66 17.80
CA ASN A 444 -9.86 22.06 17.16
C ASN A 444 -9.33 20.88 17.98
N GLU A 445 -9.32 20.96 19.32
CA GLU A 445 -9.00 19.82 20.20
C GLU A 445 -10.01 18.67 20.03
N GLU A 446 -11.31 18.97 19.95
CA GLU A 446 -12.35 17.97 19.66
C GLU A 446 -12.17 17.34 18.27
N LEU A 447 -11.90 18.14 17.24
CA LEU A 447 -11.59 17.64 15.90
C LEU A 447 -10.35 16.77 15.88
N GLN A 448 -9.29 17.14 16.60
CA GLN A 448 -8.09 16.32 16.71
C GLN A 448 -8.39 14.99 17.41
N SER A 449 -9.13 15.01 18.52
CA SER A 449 -9.55 13.80 19.23
C SER A 449 -10.38 12.87 18.34
N THR A 450 -11.33 13.41 17.56
CA THR A 450 -12.13 12.59 16.63
C THR A 450 -11.30 12.05 15.47
N ASN A 451 -10.27 12.78 15.03
CA ASN A 451 -9.37 12.29 13.99
C ASN A 451 -8.47 11.17 14.52
N GLU A 452 -7.96 11.29 15.76
CA GLU A 452 -7.24 10.21 16.45
C GLU A 452 -8.14 8.97 16.61
N GLU A 453 -9.41 9.15 16.99
CA GLU A 453 -10.39 8.05 17.07
C GLU A 453 -10.62 7.41 15.68
N LEU A 454 -10.76 8.20 14.62
CA LEU A 454 -10.87 7.68 13.26
C LEU A 454 -9.63 6.91 12.81
N GLU A 455 -8.43 7.40 13.09
CA GLU A 455 -7.18 6.67 12.82
C GLU A 455 -7.17 5.33 13.56
N THR A 456 -7.54 5.29 14.84
CA THR A 456 -7.63 4.02 15.58
C THR A 456 -8.65 3.06 14.98
N THR A 457 -9.82 3.54 14.56
CA THR A 457 -10.81 2.67 13.89
C THR A 457 -10.32 2.16 12.54
N ASN A 458 -9.49 2.94 11.84
CA ASN A 458 -8.90 2.53 10.58
C ASN A 458 -7.80 1.48 10.81
N GLU A 459 -6.99 1.62 11.85
CA GLU A 459 -6.03 0.60 12.29
C GLU A 459 -6.74 -0.71 12.69
N GLU A 460 -7.85 -0.64 13.44
CA GLU A 460 -8.67 -1.81 13.77
C GLU A 460 -9.27 -2.46 12.51
N LEU A 461 -9.78 -1.66 11.57
CA LEU A 461 -10.28 -2.17 10.28
C LEU A 461 -9.16 -2.83 9.46
N GLN A 462 -7.96 -2.25 9.45
CA GLN A 462 -6.83 -2.85 8.76
C GLN A 462 -6.42 -4.18 9.42
N SER A 463 -6.34 -4.21 10.76
CA SER A 463 -6.06 -5.44 11.52
C SER A 463 -7.10 -6.52 11.25
N THR A 464 -8.39 -6.18 11.23
CA THR A 464 -9.45 -7.17 10.91
C THR A 464 -9.38 -7.65 9.47
N ASN A 465 -8.93 -6.79 8.54
CA ASN A 465 -8.70 -7.20 7.15
C ASN A 465 -7.49 -8.16 7.04
N GLU A 466 -6.41 -7.91 7.77
CA GLU A 466 -5.26 -8.83 7.87
C GLU A 466 -5.66 -10.18 8.50
N GLU A 467 -6.51 -10.17 9.54
CA GLU A 467 -7.09 -11.39 10.12
C GLU A 467 -8.00 -12.14 9.11
N LEU A 468 -8.76 -11.42 8.28
CA LEU A 468 -9.58 -12.05 7.25
C LEU A 468 -8.74 -12.65 6.11
N GLU A 469 -7.67 -11.98 5.70
CA GLU A 469 -6.75 -12.51 4.69
C GLU A 469 -6.06 -13.78 5.19
N THR A 470 -5.56 -13.77 6.43
CA THR A 470 -4.95 -14.97 7.04
C THR A 470 -5.94 -16.12 7.17
N LEU A 471 -7.18 -15.88 7.62
CA LEU A 471 -8.23 -16.90 7.64
C LEU A 471 -8.57 -17.44 6.25
N ASN A 472 -8.52 -16.61 5.22
CA ASN A 472 -8.77 -17.03 3.85
C ASN A 472 -7.62 -17.89 3.31
N GLU A 473 -6.36 -17.54 3.62
CA GLU A 473 -5.20 -18.37 3.31
C GLU A 473 -5.25 -19.72 4.04
N GLU A 474 -5.60 -19.74 5.33
CA GLU A 474 -5.78 -20.99 6.08
C GLU A 474 -6.91 -21.85 5.48
N ALA A 475 -8.04 -21.25 5.12
CA ALA A 475 -9.14 -21.97 4.48
C ALA A 475 -8.75 -22.55 3.12
N ARG A 476 -7.96 -21.79 2.33
CA ARG A 476 -7.45 -22.24 1.04
C ARG A 476 -6.44 -23.37 1.19
N SER A 477 -5.51 -23.26 2.14
CA SER A 477 -4.57 -24.34 2.49
C SER A 477 -5.31 -25.59 2.94
N SER A 478 -6.33 -25.47 3.79
CA SER A 478 -7.14 -26.60 4.22
C SER A 478 -7.90 -27.26 3.07
N ASN A 479 -8.38 -26.49 2.10
CA ASN A 479 -9.01 -27.04 0.90
C ASN A 479 -8.00 -27.79 0.03
N GLU A 480 -6.79 -27.25 -0.18
CA GLU A 480 -5.72 -27.91 -0.93
C GLU A 480 -5.30 -29.23 -0.27
N GLU A 481 -5.21 -29.27 1.07
CA GLU A 481 -4.98 -30.51 1.82
C GLU A 481 -6.12 -31.51 1.64
N MET A 482 -7.39 -31.07 1.74
CA MET A 482 -8.55 -31.95 1.52
C MET A 482 -8.60 -32.50 0.09
N GLU A 483 -8.25 -31.71 -0.92
CA GLU A 483 -8.15 -32.17 -2.31
C GLU A 483 -7.05 -33.22 -2.47
N SER A 484 -5.88 -32.99 -1.87
CA SER A 484 -4.78 -33.97 -1.87
C SER A 484 -5.20 -35.29 -1.22
N VAL A 485 -5.84 -35.24 -0.06
CA VAL A 485 -6.34 -36.43 0.63
C VAL A 485 -7.40 -37.15 -0.19
N ASN A 486 -8.30 -36.41 -0.85
CA ASN A 486 -9.29 -37.00 -1.74
C ASN A 486 -8.66 -37.73 -2.92
N GLU A 487 -7.63 -37.14 -3.55
CA GLU A 487 -6.92 -37.79 -4.65
C GLU A 487 -6.19 -39.06 -4.18
N GLU A 488 -5.55 -39.02 -3.01
CA GLU A 488 -4.93 -40.19 -2.41
C GLU A 488 -5.94 -41.31 -2.13
N LEU A 489 -7.09 -40.97 -1.54
CA LEU A 489 -8.20 -41.91 -1.33
C LEU A 489 -8.71 -42.50 -2.65
N ARG A 490 -8.79 -41.68 -3.71
CA ARG A 490 -9.20 -42.15 -5.04
C ARG A 490 -8.20 -43.15 -5.61
N ILE A 491 -6.90 -42.87 -5.52
CA ILE A 491 -5.84 -43.78 -5.95
C ILE A 491 -5.91 -45.10 -5.17
N GLN A 492 -6.09 -45.04 -3.85
CA GLN A 492 -6.24 -46.25 -3.03
C GLN A 492 -7.48 -47.06 -3.42
N ALA A 493 -8.61 -46.41 -3.71
CA ALA A 493 -9.82 -47.08 -4.16
C ALA A 493 -9.62 -47.77 -5.53
N GLU A 494 -8.92 -47.11 -6.46
CA GLU A 494 -8.56 -47.70 -7.75
C GLU A 494 -7.63 -48.90 -7.60
N GLN A 495 -6.60 -48.79 -6.76
CA GLN A 495 -5.69 -49.90 -6.45
C GLN A 495 -6.44 -51.08 -5.83
N ALA A 496 -7.29 -50.84 -4.84
CA ALA A 496 -8.11 -51.87 -4.21
C ALA A 496 -9.03 -52.57 -5.23
N SER A 497 -9.65 -51.79 -6.14
CA SER A 497 -10.47 -52.33 -7.23
C SER A 497 -9.65 -53.19 -8.20
N ALA A 498 -8.44 -52.74 -8.56
CA ALA A 498 -7.51 -53.49 -9.42
C ALA A 498 -7.07 -54.82 -8.77
N TYR A 499 -6.71 -54.81 -7.48
CA TYR A 499 -6.39 -56.03 -6.72
C TYR A 499 -7.58 -56.99 -6.66
N ARG A 500 -8.80 -56.48 -6.42
CA ARG A 500 -10.02 -57.30 -6.43
C ARG A 500 -10.24 -57.96 -7.79
N LEU A 501 -10.13 -57.22 -8.89
CA LEU A 501 -10.28 -57.76 -10.24
C LEU A 501 -9.19 -58.80 -10.57
N HIS A 502 -7.97 -58.57 -10.09
CA HIS A 502 -6.87 -59.52 -10.24
C HIS A 502 -7.17 -60.84 -9.50
N LEU A 503 -7.61 -60.76 -8.24
CA LEU A 503 -8.01 -61.94 -7.45
C LEU A 503 -9.16 -62.70 -8.12
N GLU A 504 -10.19 -62.01 -8.60
CA GLU A 504 -11.28 -62.64 -9.36
C GLU A 504 -10.77 -63.34 -10.62
N SER A 505 -9.80 -62.76 -11.32
CA SER A 505 -9.19 -63.36 -12.51
C SER A 505 -8.40 -64.62 -12.18
N VAL A 506 -7.63 -64.62 -11.09
CA VAL A 506 -6.93 -65.81 -10.57
C VAL A 506 -7.92 -66.90 -10.17
N LEU A 507 -8.95 -66.56 -9.40
CA LEU A 507 -10.01 -67.49 -9.00
C LEU A 507 -10.76 -68.08 -10.21
N ARG A 508 -10.90 -67.31 -11.30
CA ARG A 508 -11.53 -67.75 -12.56
C ARG A 508 -10.64 -68.68 -13.39
N ALA A 509 -9.32 -68.54 -13.31
CA ALA A 509 -8.38 -69.39 -14.03
C ALA A 509 -8.23 -70.78 -13.38
N MET A 510 -8.53 -70.92 -12.09
CA MET A 510 -8.48 -72.21 -11.40
C MET A 510 -9.62 -73.13 -11.85
N ASN A 511 -9.26 -74.36 -12.24
CA ASN A 511 -10.20 -75.37 -12.72
C ASN A 511 -10.84 -76.18 -11.58
N GLY A 512 -11.12 -75.52 -10.45
CA GLY A 512 -11.62 -76.15 -9.23
C GLY A 512 -12.53 -75.22 -8.42
N GLY A 513 -13.40 -75.82 -7.61
CA GLY A 513 -14.28 -75.10 -6.70
C GLY A 513 -13.51 -74.58 -5.51
N ILE A 514 -13.71 -73.33 -5.15
CA ILE A 514 -13.17 -72.74 -3.92
C ILE A 514 -14.34 -72.16 -3.16
N ILE A 515 -14.52 -72.66 -1.94
CA ILE A 515 -15.55 -72.22 -1.01
C ILE A 515 -14.86 -71.84 0.28
N VAL A 516 -15.13 -70.62 0.76
CA VAL A 516 -14.64 -70.17 2.07
C VAL A 516 -15.81 -70.15 3.04
N LEU A 517 -15.64 -70.77 4.20
CA LEU A 517 -16.61 -70.82 5.28
C LEU A 517 -16.05 -70.06 6.48
N ASP A 518 -16.93 -69.42 7.26
CA ASP A 518 -16.57 -68.90 8.57
C ASP A 518 -16.59 -70.00 9.65
N PRO A 519 -16.23 -69.72 10.92
CA PRO A 519 -16.20 -70.73 11.97
C PRO A 519 -17.57 -71.33 12.30
N ASN A 520 -18.68 -70.72 11.84
CA ASN A 520 -20.04 -71.24 12.00
C ASN A 520 -20.53 -72.00 10.76
N HIS A 521 -19.62 -72.33 9.83
CA HIS A 521 -19.87 -72.98 8.53
C HIS A 521 -20.79 -72.17 7.62
N VAL A 522 -20.82 -70.84 7.80
CA VAL A 522 -21.53 -69.92 6.91
C VAL A 522 -20.65 -69.61 5.71
N ILE A 523 -21.23 -69.70 4.52
CA ILE A 523 -20.51 -69.49 3.27
C ILE A 523 -20.17 -68.01 3.11
N ARG A 524 -18.88 -67.71 3.00
CA ARG A 524 -18.32 -66.38 2.76
C ARG A 524 -17.86 -66.18 1.32
N SER A 525 -17.48 -67.25 0.64
CA SER A 525 -17.09 -67.19 -0.77
C SER A 525 -17.63 -68.40 -1.51
N TRP A 526 -18.09 -68.16 -2.74
CA TRP A 526 -18.62 -69.16 -3.65
C TRP A 526 -18.14 -68.84 -5.07
N ASN A 527 -17.07 -69.51 -5.51
CA ASN A 527 -16.45 -69.18 -6.80
C ASN A 527 -17.26 -69.69 -8.01
N ARG A 528 -16.95 -69.16 -9.20
CA ARG A 528 -17.65 -69.46 -10.45
C ARG A 528 -17.70 -70.95 -10.80
N TRP A 529 -16.67 -71.71 -10.45
CA TRP A 529 -16.68 -73.17 -10.67
C TRP A 529 -17.81 -73.83 -9.87
N SER A 530 -18.00 -73.43 -8.60
CA SER A 530 -19.08 -73.93 -7.75
C SER A 530 -20.45 -73.54 -8.30
N GLU A 531 -20.62 -72.32 -8.81
CA GLU A 531 -21.86 -71.93 -9.50
C GLU A 531 -22.14 -72.79 -10.74
N SER A 532 -21.10 -73.04 -11.54
CA SER A 532 -21.21 -73.73 -12.82
C SER A 532 -21.51 -75.22 -12.64
N THR A 533 -20.94 -75.83 -11.59
CA THR A 533 -21.03 -77.26 -11.29
C THR A 533 -22.32 -77.59 -10.54
N TRP A 534 -22.65 -76.81 -9.51
CA TRP A 534 -23.79 -77.07 -8.63
C TRP A 534 -25.07 -76.35 -9.05
N GLY A 535 -24.97 -75.28 -9.87
CA GLY A 535 -26.13 -74.56 -10.39
C GLY A 535 -26.73 -73.51 -9.47
N LEU A 536 -26.06 -73.16 -8.37
CA LEU A 536 -26.48 -72.11 -7.42
C LEU A 536 -25.61 -70.86 -7.60
N ARG A 537 -26.22 -69.67 -7.64
CA ARG A 537 -25.47 -68.40 -7.75
C ARG A 537 -24.87 -68.00 -6.41
N ALA A 538 -23.74 -67.29 -6.43
CA ALA A 538 -23.07 -66.81 -5.23
C ALA A 538 -23.98 -65.90 -4.38
N GLU A 539 -24.78 -65.04 -5.01
CA GLU A 539 -25.73 -64.13 -4.36
C GLU A 539 -26.81 -64.85 -3.52
N ASP A 540 -27.20 -66.06 -3.92
CA ASP A 540 -28.24 -66.85 -3.24
C ASP A 540 -27.68 -67.71 -2.10
N VAL A 541 -26.37 -67.95 -2.11
CA VAL A 541 -25.70 -68.96 -1.27
C VAL A 541 -24.82 -68.32 -0.19
N ILE A 542 -24.21 -67.16 -0.46
CA ILE A 542 -23.41 -66.42 0.53
C ILE A 542 -24.30 -66.03 1.71
N GLY A 543 -23.81 -66.28 2.94
CA GLY A 543 -24.57 -66.05 4.18
C GLY A 543 -25.45 -67.22 4.62
N THR A 544 -25.57 -68.29 3.82
CA THR A 544 -26.25 -69.53 4.21
C THR A 544 -25.28 -70.53 4.84
N LYS A 545 -25.80 -71.49 5.63
CA LYS A 545 -24.98 -72.58 6.20
C LYS A 545 -24.70 -73.64 5.14
N PHE A 546 -23.44 -74.03 5.02
CA PHE A 546 -22.98 -75.03 4.05
C PHE A 546 -23.69 -76.39 4.18
N ASP A 547 -24.01 -76.81 5.41
CA ASP A 547 -24.75 -78.04 5.71
C ASP A 547 -26.17 -78.10 5.15
N LEU A 548 -26.77 -76.94 4.82
CA LEU A 548 -28.15 -76.83 4.37
C LEU A 548 -28.28 -76.78 2.85
N LEU A 549 -27.15 -76.81 2.12
CA LEU A 549 -27.17 -76.80 0.67
C LEU A 549 -27.68 -78.14 0.12
N ASP A 550 -28.64 -78.08 -0.79
CA ASP A 550 -29.10 -79.21 -1.57
C ASP A 550 -28.36 -79.25 -2.91
N ILE A 551 -27.10 -79.69 -2.85
CA ILE A 551 -26.27 -79.93 -4.05
C ILE A 551 -26.06 -81.43 -4.22
N GLY A 552 -25.85 -81.89 -5.46
CA GLY A 552 -25.73 -83.31 -5.81
C GLY A 552 -24.51 -84.06 -5.24
N LEU A 553 -23.83 -83.50 -4.25
CA LEU A 553 -22.70 -84.07 -3.53
C LEU A 553 -23.14 -84.46 -2.11
N PRO A 554 -22.70 -85.60 -1.55
CA PRO A 554 -23.06 -86.01 -0.19
C PRO A 554 -22.30 -85.19 0.88
N ILE A 555 -22.66 -83.92 1.04
CA ILE A 555 -21.99 -82.93 1.91
C ILE A 555 -21.93 -83.37 3.38
N HIS A 556 -22.93 -84.13 3.84
CA HIS A 556 -22.97 -84.69 5.20
C HIS A 556 -21.72 -85.52 5.55
N LYS A 557 -21.04 -86.12 4.56
CA LYS A 557 -19.79 -86.85 4.76
C LYS A 557 -18.59 -85.96 5.07
N LEU A 558 -18.67 -84.66 4.75
CA LEU A 558 -17.61 -83.69 5.01
C LEU A 558 -17.65 -83.13 6.44
N ARG A 559 -18.70 -83.39 7.24
CA ARG A 559 -18.83 -82.84 8.60
C ARG A 559 -17.68 -83.21 9.52
N ASP A 560 -17.24 -84.47 9.46
CA ASP A 560 -16.13 -84.95 10.26
C ASP A 560 -14.81 -84.32 9.81
N ALA A 561 -14.63 -84.12 8.49
CA ALA A 561 -13.48 -83.41 7.93
C ALA A 561 -13.45 -81.94 8.35
N LEU A 562 -14.58 -81.22 8.24
CA LEU A 562 -14.72 -79.82 8.64
C LEU A 562 -14.40 -79.62 10.12
N SER A 563 -14.97 -80.44 11.00
CA SER A 563 -14.72 -80.36 12.44
C SER A 563 -13.28 -80.71 12.81
N THR A 564 -12.70 -81.74 12.18
CA THR A 564 -11.31 -82.16 12.44
C THR A 564 -10.32 -81.04 12.13
N VAL A 565 -10.49 -80.37 10.99
CA VAL A 565 -9.62 -79.25 10.59
C VAL A 565 -9.89 -78.01 11.45
N GLN A 566 -11.16 -77.70 11.73
CA GLN A 566 -11.53 -76.53 12.54
C GLN A 566 -10.98 -76.58 13.97
N PHE A 567 -10.96 -77.76 14.60
CA PHE A 567 -10.39 -77.96 15.93
C PHE A 567 -8.86 -78.17 15.92
N GLY A 568 -8.19 -77.95 14.78
CA GLY A 568 -6.73 -78.07 14.65
C GLY A 568 -6.20 -79.50 14.81
N ARG A 569 -7.04 -80.52 14.60
CA ARG A 569 -6.65 -81.93 14.75
C ARG A 569 -5.96 -82.49 13.50
N ALA A 570 -6.04 -81.78 12.38
CA ALA A 570 -5.33 -82.05 11.14
C ALA A 570 -5.05 -80.73 10.39
N GLU A 571 -3.89 -80.64 9.72
CA GLU A 571 -3.54 -79.47 8.89
C GLU A 571 -4.43 -79.36 7.65
N TYR A 572 -4.84 -80.49 7.09
CA TYR A 572 -5.85 -80.58 6.04
C TYR A 572 -6.47 -81.97 6.04
N VAL A 573 -7.64 -82.10 5.42
CA VAL A 573 -8.29 -83.39 5.17
C VAL A 573 -8.67 -83.46 3.69
N ASP A 574 -8.22 -84.51 3.00
CA ASP A 574 -8.60 -84.81 1.62
C ASP A 574 -9.69 -85.89 1.63
N GLU A 575 -10.87 -85.55 1.12
CA GLU A 575 -11.99 -86.47 0.95
C GLU A 575 -12.26 -86.69 -0.54
N MET A 576 -12.60 -87.93 -0.90
CA MET A 576 -12.98 -88.26 -2.28
C MET A 576 -14.44 -88.68 -2.31
N LEU A 577 -15.27 -87.86 -2.95
CA LEU A 577 -16.71 -88.05 -2.98
C LEU A 577 -17.21 -88.11 -4.42
N GLU A 578 -18.10 -89.07 -4.68
CA GLU A 578 -18.88 -89.11 -5.91
C GLU A 578 -20.13 -88.24 -5.75
N GLY A 579 -20.37 -87.38 -6.74
CA GLY A 579 -21.53 -86.51 -6.80
C GLY A 579 -22.14 -86.46 -8.19
N VAL A 580 -23.19 -85.66 -8.32
CA VAL A 580 -23.88 -85.39 -9.58
C VAL A 580 -23.87 -83.88 -9.81
N ASP A 581 -23.38 -83.46 -10.97
CA ASP A 581 -23.42 -82.05 -11.38
C ASP A 581 -24.85 -81.59 -11.75
N ARG A 582 -25.04 -80.29 -11.97
CA ARG A 582 -26.34 -79.73 -12.40
C ARG A 582 -26.88 -80.29 -13.72
N ARG A 583 -26.05 -80.96 -14.53
CA ARG A 583 -26.42 -81.55 -15.82
C ARG A 583 -26.69 -83.06 -15.72
N GLY A 584 -26.68 -83.63 -14.51
CA GLY A 584 -26.90 -85.05 -14.28
C GLY A 584 -25.67 -85.93 -14.54
N ARG A 585 -24.49 -85.35 -14.75
CA ARG A 585 -23.23 -86.07 -14.95
C ARG A 585 -22.68 -86.53 -13.60
N ARG A 586 -22.27 -87.79 -13.51
CA ARG A 586 -21.50 -88.28 -12.35
C ARG A 586 -20.11 -87.65 -12.36
N ILE A 587 -19.77 -86.99 -11.27
CA ILE A 587 -18.46 -86.35 -11.07
C ILE A 587 -17.77 -86.98 -9.87
N LEU A 588 -16.47 -87.25 -10.00
CA LEU A 588 -15.62 -87.67 -8.90
C LEU A 588 -14.83 -86.47 -8.41
N CYS A 589 -15.19 -85.95 -7.24
CA CYS A 589 -14.55 -84.78 -6.65
C CYS A 589 -13.57 -85.18 -5.56
N ARG A 590 -12.32 -84.71 -5.66
CA ARG A 590 -11.42 -84.61 -4.51
C ARG A 590 -11.67 -83.27 -3.83
N ILE A 591 -11.87 -83.28 -2.53
CA ILE A 591 -12.22 -82.12 -1.72
C ILE A 591 -11.19 -81.99 -0.63
N ARG A 592 -10.39 -80.93 -0.69
CA ARG A 592 -9.43 -80.58 0.35
C ARG A 592 -10.04 -79.56 1.28
N VAL A 593 -10.11 -79.89 2.56
CA VAL A 593 -10.51 -78.98 3.63
C VAL A 593 -9.25 -78.50 4.35
N SER A 594 -9.08 -77.19 4.48
CA SER A 594 -7.93 -76.57 5.16
C SER A 594 -8.37 -75.38 6.02
N PRO A 595 -7.66 -75.04 7.10
CA PRO A 595 -8.00 -73.89 7.93
C PRO A 595 -7.60 -72.59 7.23
N LEU A 596 -8.45 -71.57 7.34
CA LEU A 596 -8.09 -70.20 7.01
C LEU A 596 -7.70 -69.51 8.31
N SER A 597 -6.44 -69.10 8.45
CA SER A 597 -5.93 -68.43 9.64
C SER A 597 -5.58 -66.98 9.37
N ASP A 598 -5.70 -66.14 10.40
CA ASP A 598 -5.20 -64.76 10.42
C ASP A 598 -3.67 -64.72 10.59
N GLU A 599 -3.04 -63.55 10.46
CA GLU A 599 -1.58 -63.36 10.66
C GLU A 599 -1.11 -63.81 12.06
N ASP A 600 -1.99 -63.68 13.06
CA ASP A 600 -1.74 -64.10 14.45
C ASP A 600 -2.03 -65.60 14.71
N GLY A 601 -2.38 -66.37 13.66
CA GLY A 601 -2.60 -67.82 13.73
C GLY A 601 -4.00 -68.24 14.21
N SER A 602 -4.89 -67.29 14.50
CA SER A 602 -6.29 -67.59 14.83
C SER A 602 -7.09 -68.03 13.60
N THR A 603 -7.82 -69.14 13.69
CA THR A 603 -8.66 -69.66 12.60
C THR A 603 -9.83 -68.71 12.29
N LEU A 604 -9.71 -67.96 11.19
CA LEU A 604 -10.77 -67.12 10.59
C LEU A 604 -11.88 -67.96 9.95
N GLY A 605 -11.60 -69.20 9.57
CA GLY A 605 -12.58 -70.04 8.89
C GLY A 605 -11.99 -71.31 8.28
N LEU A 606 -12.66 -71.85 7.27
CA LEU A 606 -12.25 -73.03 6.52
C LEU A 606 -12.27 -72.73 5.02
N VAL A 607 -11.30 -73.26 4.28
CA VAL A 607 -11.29 -73.25 2.81
C VAL A 607 -11.51 -74.68 2.32
N LEU A 608 -12.45 -74.84 1.39
CA LEU A 608 -12.70 -76.09 0.68
C LEU A 608 -12.30 -75.93 -0.78
N ILE A 609 -11.39 -76.78 -1.24
CA ILE A 609 -10.94 -76.83 -2.63
C ILE A 609 -11.46 -78.11 -3.28
N PHE A 610 -12.28 -77.97 -4.31
CA PHE A 610 -12.89 -79.05 -5.08
C PHE A 610 -12.15 -79.23 -6.39
N GLN A 611 -11.70 -80.45 -6.67
CA GLN A 611 -11.06 -80.82 -7.92
C GLN A 611 -11.85 -81.95 -8.58
N ASP A 612 -12.27 -81.75 -9.84
CA ASP A 612 -12.91 -82.79 -10.65
C ASP A 612 -11.84 -83.72 -11.27
N LEU A 613 -11.89 -85.01 -10.93
CA LEU A 613 -10.95 -86.04 -11.39
C LEU A 613 -11.59 -86.98 -12.42
N THR A 614 -12.78 -86.65 -12.93
CA THR A 614 -13.56 -87.54 -13.80
C THR A 614 -12.83 -87.83 -15.12
N GLU A 615 -12.23 -86.82 -15.75
CA GLU A 615 -11.53 -87.00 -17.03
C GLU A 615 -10.21 -87.79 -16.89
N GLU A 616 -9.40 -87.48 -15.87
CA GLU A 616 -8.12 -88.18 -15.63
C GLU A 616 -8.33 -89.69 -15.43
N ARG A 617 -9.33 -90.05 -14.62
CA ARG A 617 -9.65 -91.45 -14.35
C ARG A 617 -10.10 -92.21 -15.61
N SER A 618 -10.87 -91.56 -16.50
CA SER A 618 -11.31 -92.16 -17.76
C SER A 618 -10.16 -92.38 -18.76
N LYS A 619 -9.19 -91.46 -18.82
CA LYS A 619 -8.01 -91.55 -19.70
C LYS A 619 -7.10 -92.71 -19.29
N GLU A 620 -6.86 -92.89 -17.99
CA GLU A 620 -6.06 -94.01 -17.47
C GLU A 620 -6.67 -95.38 -17.79
N GLU A 621 -8.00 -95.51 -17.69
CA GLU A 621 -8.69 -96.77 -18.00
C GLU A 621 -8.60 -97.11 -19.50
N TYR A 622 -8.68 -96.11 -20.38
CA TYR A 622 -8.58 -96.29 -21.83
C TYR A 622 -7.17 -96.69 -22.29
N ALA A 623 -6.12 -96.05 -21.74
CA ALA A 623 -4.73 -96.40 -22.05
C ALA A 623 -4.41 -97.86 -21.69
N ARG A 624 -4.93 -98.35 -20.54
CA ARG A 624 -4.78 -99.73 -20.08
C ARG A 624 -5.50 -100.75 -20.97
N TYR A 625 -6.52 -100.33 -21.71
CA TYR A 625 -7.22 -101.17 -22.69
C TYR A 625 -6.40 -101.37 -23.97
N LEU A 626 -5.84 -100.29 -24.54
CA LEU A 626 -5.02 -100.34 -25.76
C LEU A 626 -3.74 -101.18 -25.61
N GLY A 627 -3.04 -101.08 -24.47
CA GLY A 627 -1.83 -101.87 -24.21
C GLY A 627 -2.04 -103.39 -24.26
N ARG A 628 -3.23 -103.88 -23.92
CA ARG A 628 -3.56 -105.32 -23.99
C ARG A 628 -3.74 -105.84 -25.42
N ILE A 629 -4.18 -105.00 -26.35
CA ILE A 629 -4.43 -105.40 -27.74
C ILE A 629 -3.12 -105.57 -28.50
N MET A 630 -2.20 -104.60 -28.38
CA MET A 630 -0.94 -104.61 -29.13
C MET A 630 -0.01 -105.77 -28.75
N GLY A 631 -0.01 -106.20 -27.48
CA GLY A 631 0.88 -107.27 -27.01
C GLY A 631 0.65 -108.64 -27.67
N ARG A 632 -0.56 -108.93 -28.16
CA ARG A 632 -0.96 -110.26 -28.67
C ARG A 632 -0.91 -110.42 -30.20
N ALA A 633 -0.44 -109.42 -30.95
CA ALA A 633 -0.43 -109.48 -32.42
C ALA A 633 0.58 -110.53 -32.97
N LEU A 634 0.25 -111.14 -34.12
CA LEU A 634 1.09 -112.16 -34.79
C LEU A 634 2.27 -111.58 -35.60
N ASN A 635 2.13 -110.34 -36.08
CA ASN A 635 3.23 -109.60 -36.70
C ASN A 635 4.24 -109.19 -35.63
N GLU A 636 5.50 -109.07 -36.00
CA GLU A 636 6.55 -108.68 -35.05
C GLU A 636 6.54 -107.16 -34.92
N ILE A 637 6.35 -106.66 -33.72
CA ILE A 637 6.32 -105.22 -33.44
C ILE A 637 7.46 -104.92 -32.48
N TYR A 638 8.36 -104.05 -32.94
CA TYR A 638 9.50 -103.56 -32.20
C TYR A 638 9.28 -102.10 -31.85
N PHE A 639 9.47 -101.76 -30.59
CA PHE A 639 9.66 -100.39 -30.15
C PHE A 639 11.15 -100.22 -29.89
N LEU A 640 11.73 -99.21 -30.51
CA LEU A 640 13.17 -98.97 -30.56
C LEU A 640 13.47 -97.55 -30.06
N ASP A 641 14.60 -97.40 -29.40
CA ASP A 641 15.16 -96.08 -29.12
C ASP A 641 15.67 -95.47 -30.45
N PRO A 642 15.18 -94.28 -30.84
CA PRO A 642 15.52 -93.67 -32.13
C PRO A 642 17.00 -93.38 -32.34
N LYS A 643 17.78 -93.18 -31.27
CA LYS A 643 19.19 -92.82 -31.33
C LYS A 643 20.11 -94.05 -31.30
N THR A 644 19.73 -95.05 -30.51
CA THR A 644 20.58 -96.23 -30.26
C THR A 644 20.11 -97.48 -31.00
N LEU A 645 18.90 -97.46 -31.58
CA LEU A 645 18.25 -98.61 -32.22
C LEU A 645 18.10 -99.84 -31.30
N ARG A 646 18.20 -99.63 -29.99
CA ARG A 646 18.03 -100.67 -28.99
C ARG A 646 16.55 -100.93 -28.77
N PHE A 647 16.18 -102.19 -28.61
CA PHE A 647 14.79 -102.53 -28.32
C PHE A 647 14.38 -101.99 -26.94
N THR A 648 13.31 -101.21 -26.90
CA THR A 648 12.69 -100.72 -25.65
C THR A 648 11.55 -101.61 -25.22
N LEU A 649 10.78 -102.13 -26.19
CA LEU A 649 9.70 -103.09 -25.98
C LEU A 649 9.52 -103.95 -27.24
N THR A 650 9.16 -105.22 -27.07
CA THR A 650 8.78 -106.10 -28.18
C THR A 650 7.48 -106.83 -27.86
N ASN A 651 6.64 -107.08 -28.87
CA ASN A 651 5.42 -107.86 -28.66
C ASN A 651 5.70 -109.38 -28.61
N ASP A 652 4.69 -110.18 -28.25
CA ASP A 652 4.86 -111.64 -28.13
C ASP A 652 5.21 -112.31 -29.47
N GLY A 653 4.76 -111.73 -30.60
CA GLY A 653 5.07 -112.20 -31.96
C GLY A 653 6.57 -112.10 -32.28
N ALA A 654 7.18 -110.96 -31.96
CA ALA A 654 8.62 -110.71 -32.09
C ALA A 654 9.46 -111.70 -31.28
N GLN A 655 9.12 -111.90 -30.01
CA GLN A 655 9.88 -112.81 -29.13
C GLN A 655 9.85 -114.26 -29.65
N LYS A 656 8.69 -114.72 -30.13
CA LYS A 656 8.54 -116.08 -30.66
C LYS A 656 9.31 -116.31 -31.96
N LYS A 657 9.28 -115.36 -32.90
CA LYS A 657 9.93 -115.52 -34.20
C LYS A 657 11.43 -115.29 -34.14
N LEU A 658 11.90 -114.35 -33.33
CA LEU A 658 13.33 -114.14 -33.12
C LEU A 658 13.96 -115.20 -32.21
N GLY A 659 13.19 -115.82 -31.32
CA GLY A 659 13.66 -116.85 -30.40
C GLY A 659 14.44 -116.30 -29.18
N TYR A 660 14.27 -115.01 -28.87
CA TYR A 660 14.86 -114.34 -27.72
C TYR A 660 13.77 -113.86 -26.75
N SER A 661 14.07 -113.84 -25.45
CA SER A 661 13.18 -113.24 -24.45
C SER A 661 13.22 -111.71 -24.51
N ASP A 662 12.17 -111.02 -24.03
CA ASP A 662 12.13 -109.55 -23.97
C ASP A 662 13.37 -108.95 -23.27
N ALA A 663 13.83 -109.58 -22.19
CA ALA A 663 15.01 -109.14 -21.44
C ALA A 663 16.31 -109.23 -22.27
N GLN A 664 16.42 -110.24 -23.15
CA GLN A 664 17.55 -110.36 -24.06
C GLN A 664 17.44 -109.36 -25.20
N LEU A 665 16.25 -109.21 -25.80
CA LEU A 665 16.03 -108.27 -26.89
C LEU A 665 16.33 -106.83 -26.47
N ARG A 666 15.97 -106.42 -25.25
CA ARG A 666 16.29 -105.08 -24.72
C ARG A 666 17.79 -104.76 -24.63
N GLN A 667 18.66 -105.77 -24.67
CA GLN A 667 20.12 -105.59 -24.66
C GLN A 667 20.71 -105.61 -26.07
N MET A 668 19.92 -106.00 -27.07
CA MET A 668 20.31 -106.07 -28.46
C MET A 668 19.92 -104.80 -29.21
N THR A 669 20.53 -104.59 -30.37
CA THR A 669 20.15 -103.52 -31.31
C THR A 669 19.53 -104.12 -32.56
N LEU A 670 18.75 -103.31 -33.30
CA LEU A 670 18.11 -103.77 -34.54
C LEU A 670 19.12 -104.37 -35.54
N LEU A 671 20.33 -103.79 -35.62
CA LEU A 671 21.39 -104.23 -36.52
C LEU A 671 21.95 -105.62 -36.20
N GLU A 672 21.90 -106.05 -34.94
CA GLU A 672 22.32 -107.41 -34.54
C GLU A 672 21.35 -108.48 -35.04
N VAL A 673 20.08 -108.09 -35.22
CA VAL A 673 18.99 -108.97 -35.63
C VAL A 673 18.71 -108.85 -37.13
N ALA A 674 19.09 -107.75 -37.77
CA ALA A 674 18.93 -107.52 -39.21
C ALA A 674 20.30 -107.39 -39.90
N PRO A 675 21.00 -108.50 -40.18
CA PRO A 675 22.40 -108.49 -40.63
C PRO A 675 22.62 -107.86 -42.01
N ALA A 676 21.56 -107.72 -42.82
CA ALA A 676 21.62 -107.04 -44.11
C ALA A 676 21.63 -105.51 -44.01
N LEU A 677 21.31 -104.96 -42.83
CA LEU A 677 21.32 -103.52 -42.58
C LEU A 677 22.67 -103.08 -42.03
N THR A 678 23.28 -102.08 -42.67
CA THR A 678 24.45 -101.37 -42.13
C THR A 678 24.00 -100.13 -41.36
N GLN A 679 24.82 -99.68 -40.40
CA GLN A 679 24.55 -98.44 -39.65
C GLN A 679 24.33 -97.24 -40.59
N GLU A 680 25.17 -97.09 -41.62
CA GLU A 680 25.04 -96.02 -42.63
C GLU A 680 23.71 -96.07 -43.40
N ALA A 681 23.20 -97.27 -43.70
CA ALA A 681 21.92 -97.42 -44.38
C ALA A 681 20.76 -97.08 -43.45
N VAL A 682 20.81 -97.49 -42.18
CA VAL A 682 19.75 -97.15 -41.21
C VAL A 682 19.76 -95.67 -40.87
N ASP A 683 20.92 -95.04 -40.70
CA ASP A 683 21.03 -93.61 -40.43
C ASP A 683 20.44 -92.78 -41.58
N ALA A 684 20.64 -93.20 -42.84
CA ALA A 684 20.02 -92.57 -44.01
C ALA A 684 18.50 -92.72 -44.03
N LEU A 685 17.97 -93.90 -43.69
CA LEU A 685 16.52 -94.11 -43.58
C LEU A 685 15.92 -93.29 -42.44
N LEU A 686 16.57 -93.29 -41.28
CA LEU A 686 16.14 -92.52 -40.11
C LEU A 686 16.18 -91.01 -40.38
N ALA A 687 17.18 -90.51 -41.11
CA ALA A 687 17.25 -89.09 -41.47
C ALA A 687 15.98 -88.61 -42.20
N SER A 688 15.42 -89.42 -43.10
CA SER A 688 14.16 -89.13 -43.80
C SER A 688 12.94 -89.11 -42.87
N LEU A 689 12.91 -89.99 -41.86
CA LEU A 689 11.86 -90.00 -40.82
C LEU A 689 12.00 -88.81 -39.85
N PHE A 690 13.22 -88.49 -39.41
CA PHE A 690 13.48 -87.36 -38.50
C PHE A 690 13.29 -85.99 -39.16
N SER A 691 13.55 -85.88 -40.47
CA SER A 691 13.26 -84.65 -41.22
C SER A 691 11.77 -84.49 -41.52
N GLY A 692 10.95 -85.52 -41.26
CA GLY A 692 9.53 -85.57 -41.59
C GLY A 692 9.24 -85.63 -43.10
N ALA A 693 10.23 -85.98 -43.93
CA ALA A 693 10.07 -86.05 -45.38
C ALA A 693 9.20 -87.25 -45.80
N GLU A 694 9.30 -88.35 -45.06
CA GLU A 694 8.43 -89.53 -45.17
C GLU A 694 7.81 -89.84 -43.80
N LYS A 695 6.54 -90.27 -43.79
CA LYS A 695 5.82 -90.59 -42.54
C LYS A 695 6.05 -92.03 -42.06
N GLU A 696 6.36 -92.91 -43.00
CA GLU A 696 6.70 -94.31 -42.75
C GLU A 696 7.68 -94.74 -43.85
N ILE A 697 8.57 -95.67 -43.53
CA ILE A 697 9.51 -96.24 -44.48
C ILE A 697 9.27 -97.74 -44.52
N VAL A 698 9.09 -98.28 -45.72
CA VAL A 698 8.94 -99.71 -45.95
C VAL A 698 10.10 -100.21 -46.80
N PHE A 699 10.82 -101.21 -46.31
CA PHE A 699 11.90 -101.85 -47.07
C PHE A 699 11.99 -103.35 -46.76
N GLU A 700 12.52 -104.10 -47.72
CA GLU A 700 12.79 -105.53 -47.54
C GLU A 700 14.18 -105.74 -46.94
N THR A 701 14.27 -106.58 -45.91
CA THR A 701 15.52 -106.97 -45.26
C THR A 701 15.51 -108.45 -44.90
N SER A 702 16.64 -109.01 -44.46
CA SER A 702 16.68 -110.30 -43.79
C SER A 702 16.73 -110.12 -42.28
N ILE A 703 15.96 -110.92 -41.57
CA ILE A 703 15.93 -110.96 -40.11
C ILE A 703 16.51 -112.30 -39.67
N ARG A 704 17.52 -112.22 -38.82
CA ARG A 704 18.21 -113.35 -38.22
C ARG A 704 17.72 -113.55 -36.79
N GLY A 705 16.81 -114.51 -36.63
CA GLY A 705 16.50 -115.09 -35.34
C GLY A 705 17.56 -116.09 -34.90
N LYS A 706 17.41 -116.60 -33.68
CA LYS A 706 18.33 -117.58 -33.08
C LYS A 706 18.42 -118.90 -33.86
N GLU A 707 17.32 -119.32 -34.49
CA GLU A 707 17.22 -120.62 -35.17
C GLU A 707 17.16 -120.51 -36.70
N ARG A 708 16.71 -119.36 -37.23
CA ARG A 708 16.48 -119.16 -38.66
C ARG A 708 16.71 -117.71 -39.07
N GLU A 709 17.25 -117.54 -40.27
CA GLU A 709 17.21 -116.27 -41.00
C GLU A 709 16.11 -116.31 -42.06
N TYR A 710 15.26 -115.29 -42.11
CA TYR A 710 14.12 -115.20 -43.04
C TYR A 710 14.02 -113.80 -43.66
N PRO A 711 13.54 -113.70 -44.91
CA PRO A 711 13.24 -112.41 -45.52
C PRO A 711 11.99 -111.80 -44.84
N ALA A 712 12.07 -110.52 -44.52
CA ALA A 712 10.96 -109.77 -43.96
C ALA A 712 10.84 -108.40 -44.64
N GLU A 713 9.61 -107.94 -44.78
CA GLU A 713 9.32 -106.54 -45.07
C GLU A 713 9.19 -105.81 -43.73
N MET A 714 9.95 -104.73 -43.55
CA MET A 714 9.95 -103.91 -42.34
C MET A 714 9.36 -102.55 -42.66
N CYS A 715 8.29 -102.20 -41.96
CA CYS A 715 7.74 -100.85 -41.94
C CYS A 715 8.20 -100.15 -40.67
N MET A 716 8.88 -99.01 -40.79
CA MET A 716 9.35 -98.20 -39.67
C MET A 716 8.66 -96.83 -39.66
N GLN A 717 8.22 -96.42 -38.48
CA GLN A 717 7.58 -95.13 -38.26
C GLN A 717 8.12 -94.50 -36.97
N LEU A 718 8.45 -93.20 -37.04
CA LEU A 718 8.90 -92.42 -35.90
C LEU A 718 7.74 -91.64 -35.27
N PHE A 719 7.54 -91.83 -33.98
CA PHE A 719 6.62 -91.02 -33.16
C PHE A 719 7.47 -89.99 -32.40
N GLY A 720 7.74 -88.87 -33.08
CA GLY A 720 8.61 -87.80 -32.58
C GLY A 720 7.95 -86.84 -31.57
N ASP A 721 6.62 -86.83 -31.51
CA ASP A 721 5.83 -85.98 -30.60
C ASP A 721 5.69 -86.57 -29.18
N GLU A 722 6.13 -87.81 -28.98
CA GLU A 722 6.13 -88.49 -27.67
C GLU A 722 7.45 -88.22 -26.93
N GLU A 723 7.41 -88.07 -25.60
CA GLU A 723 8.61 -87.86 -24.78
C GLU A 723 8.82 -89.06 -23.83
N PRO A 724 9.86 -89.90 -24.03
CA PRO A 724 10.89 -89.83 -25.07
C PRO A 724 10.39 -90.32 -26.44
N PRO A 725 10.99 -89.85 -27.56
CA PRO A 725 10.56 -90.22 -28.91
C PRO A 725 10.75 -91.72 -29.14
N ILE A 726 9.80 -92.34 -29.83
CA ILE A 726 9.77 -93.80 -30.02
C ILE A 726 9.77 -94.13 -31.49
N LEU A 727 10.67 -95.02 -31.91
CA LEU A 727 10.68 -95.59 -33.25
C LEU A 727 9.95 -96.94 -33.21
N VAL A 728 8.88 -97.09 -33.97
CA VAL A 728 8.12 -98.34 -34.06
C VAL A 728 8.42 -99.00 -35.39
N ALA A 729 8.84 -100.28 -35.34
CA ALA A 729 9.03 -101.10 -36.53
C ALA A 729 8.06 -102.29 -36.49
N VAL A 730 7.26 -102.43 -37.55
CA VAL A 730 6.35 -103.57 -37.75
C VAL A 730 6.93 -104.42 -38.86
N LEU A 731 7.16 -105.71 -38.59
CA LEU A 731 7.73 -106.63 -39.55
C LEU A 731 6.74 -107.70 -39.96
N HIS A 732 6.80 -108.00 -41.25
CA HIS A 732 6.04 -109.05 -41.89
C HIS A 732 6.98 -110.05 -42.57
N ASP A 733 6.91 -111.32 -42.19
CA ASP A 733 7.71 -112.39 -42.78
C ASP A 733 7.20 -112.69 -44.20
N THR A 734 8.06 -112.53 -45.20
CA THR A 734 7.72 -112.70 -46.62
C THR A 734 8.21 -114.03 -47.20
N SER A 735 8.65 -114.97 -46.36
CA SER A 735 9.16 -116.29 -46.77
C SER A 735 8.26 -117.05 -47.75
N GLU A 736 6.94 -116.87 -47.67
CA GLU A 736 5.97 -117.58 -48.53
C GLU A 736 5.69 -116.88 -49.88
N ARG A 737 6.20 -115.66 -50.12
CA ARG A 737 5.87 -114.84 -51.29
C ARG A 737 6.92 -114.81 -52.42
N ARG A 738 8.15 -115.32 -52.24
CA ARG A 738 9.21 -115.30 -53.29
C ARG A 738 9.32 -116.63 -54.06
N PRO A 739 9.08 -116.69 -55.40
CA PRO A 739 9.32 -117.89 -56.22
C PRO A 739 10.79 -118.02 -56.69
N VAL A 740 11.30 -119.26 -56.81
CA VAL A 740 12.66 -119.66 -57.24
C VAL A 740 12.68 -119.92 -58.79
N PRO A 741 13.84 -120.11 -59.45
CA PRO A 741 14.77 -119.16 -60.12
C PRO A 741 14.83 -119.38 -61.66
N GLN A 742 15.82 -118.80 -62.38
CA GLN A 742 16.72 -119.53 -63.31
C GLN A 742 17.77 -118.61 -63.98
N GLY A 743 19.02 -119.06 -64.03
CA GLY A 743 20.09 -118.55 -64.90
C GLY A 743 21.34 -118.11 -64.18
#